data_AF-A0A7W7HJV4-F1
#
_entry.id   AF-A0A7W7HJV4-F1
#
_cell.length_a   1.000
_cell.length_b   1.000
_cell.length_c   1.000
_cell.angle_alpha   90.00
_cell.angle_beta   90.00
_cell.angle_gamma   90.00
#
_symmetry.space_group_name_H-M   'P 1'
#
loop_
_entity.id
_entity.type
_entity.pdbx_description
1 polymer ?
#
loop_
_entity_poly.entity_id
_entity_poly.type
_entity_poly.pdbx_seq_one_letter_code
_entity_poly.pdbx_strand_id
1 'polypeptide(L)'
;MRMRRWVTVAVTAVLISGLAWFTVERAEVASADTVPLKKLAAAEGITFGTAVSASALKQDTEYAKRLDAEFGSVTPEDAMKWAVVEPEQGEFDWQGADDIVNAADPNGPDGQEVRGHTLVWHSSLPGWLTTGSFSETEVTTLLREHIQTTVGRYAGRVKTWDVVNEPLNNDGTLRSSLWLNRLTDTYIADSFRWAHAADPSAVLYLNEYGAEWSGPKATALYNLVKKLLAEGVPIGGVGFQAHLTGSSRPDGFAAMLRRFADLGVDVAVTELDVRIPTSDPAGTVATTADLDSQARVYGQVVAACLSVPRCRSVTTWGFTDAYSWIPGGYPGWGAADLFDADRVAKPKPAHTTVANTLLAHGRPAGAPVGQWRLDDPEGATVAADTSGYGHDATARGGTMGNTGRVPDVTAFVGNGSTSEVTTTAPVVNTGDSFTVSAWVRMTSTGIPGVIAAQDGAVRSAFYLMYQTSTNRWEFTVPSVDGSTVEWLTARSVTVPALNTWTHLTGVYDKTAHQLRLYVNGVLEGNRNTVTAWASSGPFHIGRSFSGGRFAGAMSDVRVWNRALPESEVPAVSDRTVAWWGFDGTATDSSPFGRATSLTSSGTGYTTDRNGALSLTGTGSADGYGPSLLTEQSYTVAAWVKLTAKDGSRVVISQAGAKVNAFYLQYHQTYNRWSVLVPAADVVGPTWQYVLSTEEPALNTWTHLAAAYDAQAEKLSLYVNGAPQGNPVAAKSWSSAGRVHIGSSGTGSRFIGAIDDVRAYASALSVSEIRALATV
;
A
#
# COMPACT_ATOMS: atom_id res chain seq x y z
N MET A 1 17.35 -80.76 31.89
CA MET A 1 16.88 -79.45 31.35
C MET A 1 15.49 -79.63 30.77
N ARG A 2 14.51 -78.79 31.11
CA ARG A 2 13.14 -78.87 30.56
C ARG A 2 12.99 -77.95 29.34
N MET A 3 12.79 -78.53 28.16
CA MET A 3 12.31 -77.80 26.98
C MET A 3 10.77 -77.88 26.91
N ARG A 4 10.12 -76.78 26.53
CA ARG A 4 8.79 -76.77 25.91
C ARG A 4 8.76 -75.74 24.79
N ARG A 5 8.29 -76.16 23.60
CA ARG A 5 7.77 -75.32 22.50
C ARG A 5 6.47 -74.63 22.98
N TRP A 6 5.75 -73.72 22.30
CA TRP A 6 5.40 -73.48 20.89
C TRP A 6 4.87 -72.01 20.80
N VAL A 7 4.70 -71.29 19.67
CA VAL A 7 5.06 -71.42 18.24
C VAL A 7 5.04 -70.00 17.61
N THR A 8 5.61 -69.81 16.42
CA THR A 8 5.42 -68.58 15.62
C THR A 8 4.81 -68.90 14.26
N VAL A 9 3.71 -68.23 13.89
CA VAL A 9 3.06 -68.33 12.57
C VAL A 9 3.25 -67.02 11.83
N ALA A 10 3.60 -67.10 10.54
CA ALA A 10 3.81 -65.94 9.68
C ALA A 10 2.49 -65.36 9.16
N VAL A 11 2.47 -64.05 8.91
CA VAL A 11 1.47 -63.39 8.05
C VAL A 11 2.20 -62.54 7.00
N THR A 12 1.63 -62.57 5.80
CA THR A 12 2.16 -62.09 4.51
C THR A 12 2.45 -60.59 4.48
N ALA A 13 3.58 -60.19 3.90
CA ALA A 13 3.86 -58.79 3.58
C ALA A 13 3.19 -58.40 2.25
N VAL A 14 2.40 -57.33 2.27
CA VAL A 14 1.86 -56.67 1.06
C VAL A 14 2.68 -55.42 0.80
N LEU A 15 3.15 -55.27 -0.45
CA LEU A 15 3.83 -54.07 -0.93
C LEU A 15 2.87 -52.87 -0.90
N ILE A 16 3.23 -51.83 -0.14
CA ILE A 16 2.68 -50.48 -0.30
C ILE A 16 3.82 -49.58 -0.74
N SER A 17 3.59 -48.86 -1.84
CA SER A 17 4.49 -47.91 -2.47
C SER A 17 4.96 -46.81 -1.51
N GLY A 18 6.24 -46.48 -1.54
CA GLY A 18 6.82 -45.46 -0.67
C GLY A 18 6.24 -44.07 -0.92
N LEU A 19 5.69 -43.45 0.12
CA LEU A 19 5.59 -41.99 0.20
C LEU A 19 6.92 -41.45 0.74
N ALA A 20 7.60 -40.63 -0.07
CA ALA A 20 8.71 -39.84 0.40
C ALA A 20 8.20 -38.84 1.44
N TRP A 21 8.85 -38.80 2.61
CA TRP A 21 8.61 -37.77 3.61
C TRP A 21 9.24 -36.47 3.10
N PHE A 22 8.47 -35.65 2.41
CA PHE A 22 8.83 -34.25 2.19
C PHE A 22 8.74 -33.52 3.52
N THR A 23 9.87 -33.42 4.21
CA THR A 23 10.08 -32.37 5.20
C THR A 23 10.03 -31.04 4.46
N VAL A 24 8.87 -30.38 4.50
CA VAL A 24 8.77 -28.98 4.10
C VAL A 24 9.57 -28.19 5.13
N GLU A 25 10.80 -27.84 4.78
CA GLU A 25 11.56 -26.85 5.54
C GLU A 25 10.75 -25.57 5.58
N ARG A 26 10.44 -25.16 6.80
CA ARG A 26 9.53 -24.07 7.09
C ARG A 26 10.27 -22.78 6.79
N ALA A 27 10.06 -22.22 5.61
CA ALA A 27 10.54 -20.90 5.27
C ALA A 27 10.02 -19.90 6.31
N GLU A 28 10.95 -19.37 7.11
CA GLU A 28 10.68 -18.33 8.09
C GLU A 28 10.35 -17.04 7.31
N VAL A 29 9.13 -16.51 7.48
CA VAL A 29 8.71 -15.34 6.71
C VAL A 29 9.40 -14.11 7.29
N ALA A 30 10.31 -13.55 6.49
CA ALA A 30 11.11 -12.38 6.79
C ALA A 30 10.25 -11.15 7.13
N SER A 31 10.58 -10.46 8.23
CA SER A 31 10.12 -9.10 8.54
C SER A 31 10.60 -8.09 7.49
N ALA A 32 9.97 -6.93 7.39
CA ALA A 32 10.44 -5.81 6.56
C ALA A 32 11.90 -5.41 6.90
N ASP A 33 12.29 -5.45 8.18
CA ASP A 33 13.67 -5.22 8.64
C ASP A 33 14.67 -6.32 8.21
N THR A 34 14.21 -7.37 7.52
CA THR A 34 15.04 -8.51 7.08
C THR A 34 15.00 -8.76 5.57
N VAL A 35 14.26 -7.96 4.79
CA VAL A 35 14.35 -7.96 3.32
C VAL A 35 15.35 -6.87 2.90
N PRO A 36 16.49 -7.21 2.26
CA PRO A 36 17.52 -6.21 1.97
C PRO A 36 17.06 -5.15 0.97
N LEU A 37 17.52 -3.91 1.14
CA LEU A 37 17.09 -2.76 0.33
C LEU A 37 17.23 -2.99 -1.19
N LYS A 38 18.30 -3.67 -1.64
CA LYS A 38 18.54 -4.02 -3.05
C LYS A 38 17.42 -4.83 -3.67
N LYS A 39 16.77 -5.72 -2.91
CA LYS A 39 15.63 -6.53 -3.39
C LYS A 39 14.35 -5.71 -3.47
N LEU A 40 14.12 -4.84 -2.47
CA LEU A 40 12.95 -3.96 -2.44
C LEU A 40 13.01 -2.94 -3.60
N ALA A 41 14.18 -2.36 -3.85
CA ALA A 41 14.38 -1.41 -4.95
C ALA A 41 14.29 -2.06 -6.33
N ALA A 42 14.88 -3.26 -6.50
CA ALA A 42 14.78 -4.00 -7.76
C ALA A 42 13.33 -4.39 -8.12
N ALA A 43 12.46 -4.64 -7.12
CA ALA A 43 11.04 -4.87 -7.33
C ALA A 43 10.32 -3.63 -7.93
N GLU A 44 10.77 -2.43 -7.55
CA GLU A 44 10.28 -1.15 -8.08
C GLU A 44 11.02 -0.68 -9.35
N GLY A 45 11.95 -1.48 -9.88
CA GLY A 45 12.68 -1.18 -11.12
C GLY A 45 13.78 -0.12 -10.99
N ILE A 46 14.30 0.13 -9.78
CA ILE A 46 15.42 1.03 -9.51
C ILE A 46 16.56 0.33 -8.75
N THR A 47 17.78 0.85 -8.82
CA THR A 47 18.91 0.36 -8.02
C THR A 47 19.07 1.19 -6.73
N PHE A 48 19.19 0.52 -5.57
CA PHE A 48 19.55 1.18 -4.30
C PHE A 48 21.00 0.89 -3.95
N GLY A 49 21.81 1.92 -3.73
CA GLY A 49 23.26 1.82 -3.59
C GLY A 49 23.84 2.66 -2.45
N THR A 50 25.16 2.59 -2.30
CA THR A 50 25.92 3.40 -1.34
C THR A 50 27.30 3.78 -1.89
N ALA A 51 27.85 4.89 -1.40
CA ALA A 51 29.28 5.14 -1.48
C ALA A 51 30.06 4.15 -0.60
N VAL A 52 31.29 3.84 -1.01
CA VAL A 52 32.15 2.82 -0.40
C VAL A 52 33.56 3.35 -0.19
N SER A 53 34.00 3.27 1.07
CA SER A 53 35.38 3.52 1.47
C SER A 53 36.22 2.25 1.25
N ALA A 54 37.28 2.35 0.43
CA ALA A 54 38.16 1.23 0.13
C ALA A 54 38.88 0.70 1.38
N SER A 55 39.18 1.56 2.36
CA SER A 55 39.80 1.14 3.63
C SER A 55 38.82 0.39 4.53
N ALA A 56 37.57 0.85 4.63
CA ALA A 56 36.52 0.15 5.39
C ALA A 56 36.21 -1.23 4.79
N LEU A 57 36.01 -1.31 3.47
CA LEU A 57 35.79 -2.57 2.74
C LEU A 57 36.89 -3.62 2.99
N LYS A 58 38.14 -3.18 3.12
CA LYS A 58 39.32 -4.04 3.30
C LYS A 58 39.56 -4.44 4.76
N GLN A 59 39.11 -3.64 5.73
CA GLN A 59 39.48 -3.79 7.15
C GLN A 59 38.32 -4.26 8.03
N ASP A 60 37.06 -3.98 7.67
CA ASP A 60 35.88 -4.33 8.44
C ASP A 60 35.01 -5.37 7.69
N THR A 61 35.02 -6.61 8.21
CA THR A 61 34.29 -7.72 7.60
C THR A 61 32.78 -7.61 7.77
N GLU A 62 32.28 -6.89 8.77
CA GLU A 62 30.84 -6.71 8.96
C GLU A 62 30.31 -5.58 8.06
N TYR A 63 31.11 -4.52 7.87
CA TYR A 63 30.87 -3.53 6.81
C TYR A 63 30.76 -4.21 5.44
N ALA A 64 31.73 -5.06 5.06
CA ALA A 64 31.72 -5.75 3.78
C ALA A 64 30.51 -6.68 3.60
N LYS A 65 30.12 -7.45 4.65
CA LYS A 65 28.92 -8.30 4.61
C LYS A 65 27.63 -7.50 4.47
N ARG A 66 27.49 -6.39 5.21
CA ARG A 66 26.28 -5.55 5.13
C ARG A 66 26.19 -4.83 3.79
N LEU A 67 27.33 -4.40 3.26
CA LEU A 67 27.43 -3.79 1.93
C LEU A 67 26.86 -4.74 0.86
N ASP A 68 27.35 -5.99 0.82
CA ASP A 68 26.83 -7.01 -0.10
C ASP A 68 25.35 -7.32 0.17
N ALA A 69 24.95 -7.50 1.43
CA ALA A 69 23.57 -7.84 1.76
C ALA A 69 22.55 -6.79 1.27
N GLU A 70 22.78 -5.51 1.59
CA GLU A 70 21.78 -4.44 1.42
C GLU A 70 21.77 -3.75 0.07
N PHE A 71 22.92 -3.61 -0.62
CA PHE A 71 23.05 -2.66 -1.73
C PHE A 71 23.23 -3.34 -3.09
N GLY A 72 22.55 -2.80 -4.10
CA GLY A 72 22.60 -3.27 -5.49
C GLY A 72 23.60 -2.50 -6.36
N SER A 73 24.12 -1.38 -5.86
CA SER A 73 25.22 -0.64 -6.50
C SER A 73 26.18 -0.02 -5.50
N VAL A 74 27.41 0.20 -5.94
CA VAL A 74 28.47 0.84 -5.18
C VAL A 74 29.10 2.01 -5.94
N THR A 75 29.47 3.05 -5.21
CA THR A 75 30.22 4.20 -5.72
C THR A 75 31.54 4.31 -4.95
N PRO A 76 32.72 4.23 -5.58
CA PRO A 76 33.98 4.46 -4.87
C PRO A 76 34.04 5.90 -4.34
N GLU A 77 34.03 6.06 -3.01
CA GLU A 77 33.87 7.38 -2.36
C GLU A 77 34.99 8.35 -2.73
N ASP A 78 36.24 7.87 -2.66
CA ASP A 78 37.45 8.60 -3.08
C ASP A 78 38.32 7.83 -4.08
N ALA A 79 38.21 6.50 -4.13
CA ALA A 79 39.23 5.65 -4.77
C ALA A 79 39.32 5.79 -6.31
N MET A 80 38.36 6.45 -6.95
CA MET A 80 38.38 6.78 -8.39
C MET A 80 38.58 8.28 -8.67
N LYS A 81 38.80 9.13 -7.65
CA LYS A 81 39.12 10.55 -7.85
C LYS A 81 40.55 10.70 -8.35
N TRP A 82 40.80 11.71 -9.21
CA TRP A 82 42.05 11.87 -9.94
C TRP A 82 43.31 11.86 -9.05
N ALA A 83 43.32 12.59 -7.93
CA ALA A 83 44.46 12.60 -7.01
C ALA A 83 44.82 11.23 -6.40
N VAL A 84 43.87 10.28 -6.38
CA VAL A 84 44.09 8.92 -5.87
C VAL A 84 44.55 8.00 -7.00
N VAL A 85 43.92 8.06 -8.18
CA VAL A 85 44.28 7.16 -9.28
C VAL A 85 45.55 7.55 -10.02
N GLU A 86 45.98 8.82 -9.98
CA GLU A 86 47.20 9.32 -10.63
C GLU A 86 47.94 10.34 -9.71
N PRO A 87 48.50 9.87 -8.57
CA PRO A 87 49.16 10.73 -7.58
C PRO A 87 50.42 11.42 -8.12
N GLU A 88 51.13 10.78 -9.04
CA GLU A 88 52.24 11.34 -9.82
C GLU A 88 51.95 11.19 -11.32
N GLN A 89 52.41 12.12 -12.16
CA GLN A 89 52.01 12.20 -13.57
C GLN A 89 52.42 10.92 -14.34
N GLY A 90 51.42 10.20 -14.87
CA GLY A 90 51.61 8.93 -15.58
C GLY A 90 51.84 7.69 -14.69
N GLU A 91 51.96 7.85 -13.37
CA GLU A 91 52.13 6.76 -12.41
C GLU A 91 50.80 6.53 -11.67
N PHE A 92 50.08 5.46 -12.05
CA PHE A 92 48.72 5.22 -11.59
C PHE A 92 48.62 4.25 -10.41
N ASP A 93 47.86 4.61 -9.37
CA ASP A 93 47.46 3.70 -8.29
C ASP A 93 45.99 3.28 -8.44
N TRP A 94 45.80 2.07 -8.97
CA TRP A 94 44.48 1.48 -9.16
C TRP A 94 44.00 0.67 -7.95
N GLN A 95 44.79 0.50 -6.88
CA GLN A 95 44.51 -0.54 -5.88
C GLN A 95 43.14 -0.38 -5.22
N GLY A 96 42.81 0.82 -4.74
CA GLY A 96 41.53 1.06 -4.06
C GLY A 96 40.31 0.92 -4.98
N ALA A 97 40.44 1.35 -6.25
CA ALA A 97 39.39 1.22 -7.25
C ALA A 97 39.19 -0.23 -7.68
N ASP A 98 40.29 -0.96 -7.95
CA ASP A 98 40.25 -2.38 -8.28
C ASP A 98 39.71 -3.22 -7.12
N ASP A 99 40.11 -2.96 -5.87
CA ASP A 99 39.59 -3.65 -4.68
C ASP A 99 38.05 -3.54 -4.62
N ILE A 100 37.47 -2.35 -4.86
CA ILE A 100 36.01 -2.13 -4.88
C ILE A 100 35.35 -2.79 -6.11
N VAL A 101 35.86 -2.56 -7.33
CA VAL A 101 35.24 -3.08 -8.57
C VAL A 101 35.35 -4.61 -8.67
N ASN A 102 36.33 -5.22 -8.02
CA ASN A 102 36.45 -6.67 -7.89
C ASN A 102 35.50 -7.22 -6.82
N ALA A 103 35.36 -6.55 -5.67
CA ALA A 103 34.41 -6.97 -4.62
C ALA A 103 32.94 -6.86 -5.08
N ALA A 104 32.61 -5.86 -5.88
CA ALA A 104 31.27 -5.66 -6.45
C ALA A 104 30.87 -6.72 -7.49
N ASP A 105 31.85 -7.37 -8.16
CA ASP A 105 31.65 -8.28 -9.29
C ASP A 105 30.52 -7.87 -10.27
N PRO A 106 30.61 -6.70 -10.94
CA PRO A 106 29.48 -6.08 -11.68
C PRO A 106 28.96 -6.84 -12.91
N ASN A 107 29.55 -8.01 -13.22
CA ASN A 107 29.14 -8.92 -14.28
C ASN A 107 28.83 -10.35 -13.75
N GLY A 108 28.92 -10.57 -12.44
CA GLY A 108 28.44 -11.77 -11.77
C GLY A 108 26.90 -11.81 -11.64
N PRO A 109 26.32 -12.99 -11.34
CA PRO A 109 24.87 -13.17 -11.29
C PRO A 109 24.18 -12.45 -10.11
N ASP A 110 24.91 -12.24 -9.02
CA ASP A 110 24.44 -11.55 -7.79
C ASP A 110 25.20 -10.23 -7.54
N GLY A 111 25.95 -9.76 -8.55
CA GLY A 111 26.87 -8.63 -8.45
C GLY A 111 26.20 -7.27 -8.28
N GLN A 112 26.97 -6.32 -7.75
CA GLN A 112 26.59 -4.92 -7.56
C GLN A 112 27.01 -4.09 -8.77
N GLU A 113 26.15 -3.20 -9.25
CA GLU A 113 26.53 -2.23 -10.29
C GLU A 113 27.58 -1.25 -9.74
N VAL A 114 28.56 -0.85 -10.54
CA VAL A 114 29.51 0.21 -10.14
C VAL A 114 29.18 1.51 -10.84
N ARG A 115 29.02 2.58 -10.04
CA ARG A 115 29.05 3.98 -10.50
C ARG A 115 30.46 4.53 -10.28
N GLY A 116 31.14 4.91 -11.37
CA GLY A 116 32.46 5.53 -11.30
C GLY A 116 32.35 7.01 -10.95
N HIS A 117 33.07 7.43 -9.90
CA HIS A 117 33.02 8.79 -9.37
C HIS A 117 34.44 9.27 -9.01
N THR A 118 35.00 10.30 -9.64
CA THR A 118 34.51 11.08 -10.78
C THR A 118 35.68 11.50 -11.67
N LEU A 119 35.45 11.61 -12.98
CA LEU A 119 36.50 11.85 -13.96
C LEU A 119 36.97 13.31 -13.98
N VAL A 120 36.07 14.27 -13.77
CA VAL A 120 36.36 15.70 -13.84
C VAL A 120 35.69 16.45 -12.71
N TRP A 121 36.49 16.90 -11.75
CA TRP A 121 36.05 17.72 -10.63
C TRP A 121 37.00 18.90 -10.43
N HIS A 122 36.56 19.91 -9.67
CA HIS A 122 37.40 21.06 -9.32
C HIS A 122 38.21 20.83 -8.03
N SER A 123 37.93 19.74 -7.31
CA SER A 123 38.60 19.29 -6.10
C SER A 123 39.25 17.90 -6.31
N SER A 124 40.01 17.43 -5.32
CA SER A 124 40.77 16.16 -5.36
C SER A 124 41.59 15.96 -6.65
N LEU A 125 42.25 17.03 -7.09
CA LEU A 125 43.21 17.03 -8.20
C LEU A 125 44.64 16.79 -7.69
N PRO A 126 45.49 16.05 -8.41
CA PRO A 126 46.84 15.75 -7.95
C PRO A 126 47.72 17.01 -7.90
N GLY A 127 48.74 16.97 -7.04
CA GLY A 127 49.63 18.11 -6.78
C GLY A 127 50.42 18.54 -8.02
N TRP A 128 50.86 17.59 -8.85
CA TRP A 128 51.58 17.87 -10.10
C TRP A 128 50.74 18.65 -11.11
N LEU A 129 49.43 18.38 -11.17
CA LEU A 129 48.49 19.05 -12.07
C LEU A 129 48.18 20.47 -11.61
N THR A 130 47.93 20.65 -10.30
CA THR A 130 47.52 21.94 -9.73
C THR A 130 48.67 22.95 -9.57
N THR A 131 49.91 22.47 -9.44
CA THR A 131 51.12 23.32 -9.35
C THR A 131 51.87 23.44 -10.68
N GLY A 132 51.61 22.55 -11.64
CA GLY A 132 52.24 22.55 -12.95
C GLY A 132 51.87 23.74 -13.83
N SER A 133 52.78 24.13 -14.71
CA SER A 133 52.59 25.24 -15.66
C SER A 133 52.31 24.71 -17.07
N PHE A 134 51.08 24.25 -17.28
CA PHE A 134 50.63 23.67 -18.55
C PHE A 134 49.92 24.72 -19.44
N SER A 135 50.14 24.62 -20.75
CA SER A 135 49.36 25.32 -21.78
C SER A 135 47.97 24.71 -21.95
N GLU A 136 47.06 25.42 -22.62
CA GLU A 136 45.72 24.94 -22.97
C GLU A 136 45.74 23.56 -23.67
N THR A 137 46.62 23.38 -24.66
CA THR A 137 46.79 22.12 -25.40
C THR A 137 47.27 20.97 -24.52
N GLU A 138 48.16 21.25 -23.56
CA GLU A 138 48.66 20.25 -22.60
C GLU A 138 47.55 19.86 -21.61
N VAL A 139 46.83 20.83 -21.03
CA VAL A 139 45.70 20.55 -20.13
C VAL A 139 44.60 19.77 -20.85
N THR A 140 44.31 20.10 -22.12
CA THR A 140 43.35 19.35 -22.96
C THR A 140 43.79 17.91 -23.15
N THR A 141 45.08 17.69 -23.38
CA THR A 141 45.66 16.36 -23.62
C THR A 141 45.64 15.52 -22.35
N LEU A 142 46.09 16.08 -21.22
CA LEU A 142 46.05 15.42 -19.90
C LEU A 142 44.62 15.04 -19.48
N LEU A 143 43.65 15.95 -19.66
CA LEU A 143 42.24 15.70 -19.36
C LEU A 143 41.66 14.56 -20.22
N ARG A 144 41.93 14.57 -21.52
CA ARG A 144 41.51 13.50 -22.42
C ARG A 144 42.16 12.16 -22.07
N GLU A 145 43.46 12.15 -21.81
CA GLU A 145 44.22 10.93 -21.50
C GLU A 145 43.78 10.33 -20.16
N HIS A 146 43.55 11.15 -19.12
CA HIS A 146 42.97 10.68 -17.86
C HIS A 146 41.58 10.05 -18.05
N ILE A 147 40.67 10.74 -18.75
CA ILE A 147 39.32 10.24 -19.01
C ILE A 147 39.36 8.92 -19.78
N GLN A 148 40.13 8.86 -20.88
CA GLN A 148 40.18 7.67 -21.73
C GLN A 148 40.89 6.49 -21.04
N THR A 149 41.92 6.75 -20.23
CA THR A 149 42.61 5.70 -19.46
C THR A 149 41.71 5.14 -18.36
N THR A 150 41.07 6.01 -17.57
CA THR A 150 40.21 5.60 -16.44
C THR A 150 38.94 4.90 -16.92
N VAL A 151 38.22 5.46 -17.91
CA VAL A 151 37.01 4.82 -18.46
C VAL A 151 37.39 3.55 -19.22
N GLY A 152 38.45 3.58 -20.05
CA GLY A 152 38.90 2.43 -20.83
C GLY A 152 39.36 1.25 -19.98
N ARG A 153 39.97 1.49 -18.81
CA ARG A 153 40.34 0.45 -17.84
C ARG A 153 39.12 -0.35 -17.34
N TYR A 154 38.01 0.34 -17.09
CA TYR A 154 36.82 -0.23 -16.48
C TYR A 154 35.66 -0.46 -17.46
N ALA A 155 35.93 -0.38 -18.77
CA ALA A 155 34.93 -0.54 -19.82
C ALA A 155 34.15 -1.86 -19.66
N GLY A 156 32.82 -1.80 -19.71
CA GLY A 156 31.92 -2.93 -19.48
C GLY A 156 31.88 -3.47 -18.04
N ARG A 157 32.61 -2.87 -17.08
CA ARG A 157 32.51 -3.16 -15.63
C ARG A 157 31.88 -2.01 -14.85
N VAL A 158 32.21 -0.77 -15.21
CA VAL A 158 31.59 0.45 -14.64
C VAL A 158 30.58 0.99 -15.66
N LYS A 159 29.30 0.69 -15.42
CA LYS A 159 28.19 0.96 -16.36
C LYS A 159 27.65 2.39 -16.27
N THR A 160 28.00 3.14 -15.22
CA THR A 160 27.61 4.54 -15.02
C THR A 160 28.81 5.36 -14.58
N TRP A 161 28.99 6.56 -15.15
CA TRP A 161 30.08 7.47 -14.79
C TRP A 161 29.58 8.87 -14.46
N ASP A 162 30.01 9.42 -13.32
CA ASP A 162 30.00 10.86 -13.07
C ASP A 162 31.17 11.49 -13.83
N VAL A 163 30.88 11.98 -15.05
CA VAL A 163 31.90 12.51 -15.95
C VAL A 163 32.34 13.90 -15.50
N VAL A 164 31.40 14.77 -15.15
CA VAL A 164 31.69 16.11 -14.63
C VAL A 164 30.90 16.33 -13.34
N ASN A 165 31.64 16.58 -12.26
CA ASN A 165 31.10 16.86 -10.94
C ASN A 165 31.18 18.35 -10.62
N GLU A 166 30.10 18.91 -10.08
CA GLU A 166 29.99 20.27 -9.52
C GLU A 166 30.51 21.44 -10.39
N PRO A 167 30.17 21.51 -11.69
CA PRO A 167 30.60 22.61 -12.56
C PRO A 167 29.97 23.96 -12.23
N LEU A 168 28.96 24.05 -11.34
CA LEU A 168 28.23 25.29 -11.07
C LEU A 168 28.43 25.85 -9.66
N ASN A 169 28.36 27.17 -9.56
CA ASN A 169 28.21 27.93 -8.32
C ASN A 169 26.73 28.04 -7.90
N ASN A 170 26.47 28.45 -6.66
CA ASN A 170 25.11 28.61 -6.12
C ASN A 170 24.28 29.70 -6.84
N ASP A 171 24.93 30.67 -7.48
CA ASP A 171 24.30 31.70 -8.32
C ASP A 171 24.00 31.23 -9.76
N GLY A 172 24.38 30.00 -10.12
CA GLY A 172 24.21 29.44 -11.45
C GLY A 172 25.30 29.82 -12.46
N THR A 173 26.36 30.51 -12.04
CA THR A 173 27.56 30.70 -12.89
C THR A 173 28.39 29.43 -12.97
N LEU A 174 29.16 29.25 -14.05
CA LEU A 174 30.18 28.21 -14.12
C LEU A 174 31.29 28.49 -13.10
N ARG A 175 31.71 27.44 -12.40
CA ARG A 175 32.72 27.50 -11.34
C ARG A 175 34.10 27.75 -11.91
N SER A 176 34.74 28.86 -11.50
CA SER A 176 36.16 29.09 -11.79
C SER A 176 36.99 27.96 -11.19
N SER A 177 37.69 27.25 -12.07
CA SER A 177 38.39 25.99 -11.82
C SER A 177 39.57 25.90 -12.78
N LEU A 178 40.50 24.96 -12.57
CA LEU A 178 41.58 24.70 -13.52
C LEU A 178 41.03 24.53 -14.96
N TRP A 179 39.92 23.81 -15.09
CA TRP A 179 39.25 23.50 -16.35
C TRP A 179 38.70 24.75 -17.02
N LEU A 180 37.79 25.49 -16.36
CA LEU A 180 37.19 26.70 -16.94
C LEU A 180 38.23 27.78 -17.27
N ASN A 181 39.24 27.93 -16.41
CA ASN A 181 40.28 28.96 -16.54
C ASN A 181 41.33 28.63 -17.62
N ARG A 182 41.39 27.39 -18.12
CA ARG A 182 42.35 26.95 -19.15
C ARG A 182 41.71 26.51 -20.46
N LEU A 183 40.51 25.93 -20.41
CA LEU A 183 39.85 25.24 -21.53
C LEU A 183 38.51 25.87 -21.95
N THR A 184 38.09 27.00 -21.35
CA THR A 184 36.74 27.59 -21.50
C THR A 184 35.63 26.66 -21.02
N ASP A 185 34.36 26.84 -21.44
CA ASP A 185 33.24 25.98 -21.04
C ASP A 185 33.11 24.69 -21.88
N THR A 186 33.86 24.56 -22.98
CA THR A 186 33.81 23.40 -23.88
C THR A 186 34.30 22.11 -23.22
N TYR A 187 35.14 22.18 -22.18
CA TYR A 187 35.66 21.01 -21.47
C TYR A 187 34.55 20.06 -20.99
N ILE A 188 33.37 20.58 -20.63
CA ILE A 188 32.23 19.77 -20.21
C ILE A 188 31.77 18.89 -21.37
N ALA A 189 31.47 19.48 -22.53
CA ALA A 189 31.02 18.75 -23.71
C ALA A 189 32.06 17.74 -24.21
N ASP A 190 33.33 18.11 -24.19
CA ASP A 190 34.42 17.27 -24.69
C ASP A 190 34.74 16.11 -23.74
N SER A 191 34.64 16.31 -22.42
CA SER A 191 34.81 15.23 -21.43
C SER A 191 33.79 14.10 -21.62
N PHE A 192 32.53 14.43 -21.89
CA PHE A 192 31.49 13.45 -22.23
C PHE A 192 31.79 12.73 -23.56
N ARG A 193 32.25 13.45 -24.59
CA ARG A 193 32.64 12.84 -25.88
C ARG A 193 33.81 11.87 -25.72
N TRP A 194 34.82 12.21 -24.91
CA TRP A 194 35.97 11.35 -24.66
C TRP A 194 35.63 10.13 -23.81
N ALA A 195 34.78 10.29 -22.78
CA ALA A 195 34.28 9.18 -21.97
C ALA A 195 33.47 8.19 -22.84
N HIS A 196 32.54 8.68 -23.66
CA HIS A 196 31.76 7.84 -24.58
C HIS A 196 32.62 7.17 -25.65
N ALA A 197 33.70 7.81 -26.10
CA ALA A 197 34.65 7.20 -27.03
C ALA A 197 35.49 6.08 -26.39
N ALA A 198 35.65 6.07 -25.06
CA ALA A 198 36.38 5.05 -24.32
C ALA A 198 35.48 3.86 -23.92
N ASP A 199 34.24 4.12 -23.49
CA ASP A 199 33.19 3.10 -23.35
C ASP A 199 31.84 3.62 -23.87
N PRO A 200 31.44 3.24 -25.10
CA PRO A 200 30.14 3.63 -25.66
C PRO A 200 28.92 3.02 -24.95
N SER A 201 29.11 2.01 -24.09
CA SER A 201 28.05 1.32 -23.35
C SER A 201 27.73 1.93 -21.98
N ALA A 202 28.63 2.77 -21.45
CA ALA A 202 28.43 3.42 -20.16
C ALA A 202 27.45 4.61 -20.24
N VAL A 203 26.58 4.74 -19.24
CA VAL A 203 25.67 5.87 -19.09
C VAL A 203 26.39 7.02 -18.39
N LEU A 204 26.48 8.16 -19.07
CA LEU A 204 27.29 9.30 -18.61
C LEU A 204 26.43 10.35 -17.91
N TYR A 205 26.84 10.74 -16.70
CA TYR A 205 26.12 11.67 -15.82
C TYR A 205 26.90 12.98 -15.58
N LEU A 206 26.15 14.07 -15.44
CA LEU A 206 26.59 15.30 -14.79
C LEU A 206 26.02 15.32 -13.37
N ASN A 207 26.86 15.49 -12.36
CA ASN A 207 26.48 15.37 -10.94
C ASN A 207 26.67 16.70 -10.20
N GLU A 208 25.72 17.07 -9.33
CA GLU A 208 25.67 18.41 -8.72
C GLU A 208 24.84 18.45 -7.42
N TYR A 209 25.31 19.20 -6.40
CA TYR A 209 24.51 19.53 -5.20
C TYR A 209 23.73 20.84 -5.35
N GLY A 210 22.72 21.05 -4.50
CA GLY A 210 22.06 22.36 -4.37
C GLY A 210 21.21 22.71 -5.60
N ALA A 211 20.92 21.70 -6.42
CA ALA A 211 20.05 21.77 -7.59
C ALA A 211 18.71 21.05 -7.38
N GLU A 212 18.50 20.46 -6.20
CA GLU A 212 17.28 19.74 -5.81
C GLU A 212 16.05 20.66 -5.78
N TRP A 213 16.26 21.95 -5.47
CA TRP A 213 15.23 22.98 -5.33
C TRP A 213 15.27 24.02 -6.45
N SER A 214 14.12 24.62 -6.76
CA SER A 214 14.03 25.69 -7.75
C SER A 214 14.86 26.91 -7.34
N GLY A 215 15.86 27.23 -8.16
CA GLY A 215 16.76 28.37 -7.92
C GLY A 215 17.70 28.61 -9.12
N PRO A 216 18.66 29.55 -8.98
CA PRO A 216 19.62 29.87 -10.02
C PRO A 216 20.46 28.67 -10.47
N LYS A 217 21.03 27.91 -9.51
CA LYS A 217 21.85 26.72 -9.78
C LYS A 217 21.08 25.64 -10.55
N ALA A 218 19.90 25.23 -10.08
CA ALA A 218 19.04 24.26 -10.77
C ALA A 218 18.62 24.73 -12.18
N THR A 219 18.41 26.04 -12.37
CA THR A 219 18.06 26.61 -13.67
C THR A 219 19.25 26.63 -14.63
N ALA A 220 20.45 26.95 -14.13
CA ALA A 220 21.68 26.86 -14.90
C ALA A 220 22.00 25.41 -15.30
N LEU A 221 21.86 24.45 -14.38
CA LEU A 221 22.03 23.02 -14.63
C LEU A 221 21.06 22.53 -15.72
N TYR A 222 19.78 22.88 -15.63
CA TYR A 222 18.78 22.56 -16.64
C TYR A 222 19.15 23.12 -18.04
N ASN A 223 19.61 24.37 -18.09
CA ASN A 223 20.02 25.00 -19.34
C ASN A 223 21.32 24.39 -19.91
N LEU A 224 22.26 23.99 -19.05
CA LEU A 224 23.49 23.32 -19.44
C LEU A 224 23.20 21.94 -20.03
N VAL A 225 22.40 21.11 -19.36
CA VAL A 225 21.97 19.79 -19.88
C VAL A 225 21.25 19.94 -21.22
N LYS A 226 20.36 20.93 -21.34
CA LYS A 226 19.67 21.26 -22.59
C LYS A 226 20.63 21.71 -23.72
N LYS A 227 21.67 22.48 -23.41
CA LYS A 227 22.74 22.86 -24.35
C LYS A 227 23.49 21.62 -24.84
N LEU A 228 23.96 20.78 -23.92
CA LEU A 228 24.71 19.55 -24.23
C LEU A 228 23.91 18.60 -25.14
N LEU A 229 22.62 18.39 -24.84
CA LEU A 229 21.71 17.61 -25.69
C LEU A 229 21.54 18.20 -27.10
N ALA A 230 21.40 19.53 -27.20
CA ALA A 230 21.28 20.21 -28.49
C ALA A 230 22.57 20.16 -29.33
N GLU A 231 23.73 20.01 -28.69
CA GLU A 231 25.04 19.83 -29.31
C GLU A 231 25.39 18.35 -29.61
N GLY A 232 24.46 17.42 -29.39
CA GLY A 232 24.67 15.99 -29.61
C GLY A 232 25.72 15.36 -28.67
N VAL A 233 25.94 15.96 -27.49
CA VAL A 233 26.82 15.40 -26.46
C VAL A 233 26.15 14.16 -25.86
N PRO A 234 26.88 13.04 -25.64
CA PRO A 234 26.34 11.78 -25.13
C PRO A 234 26.08 11.84 -23.61
N ILE A 235 25.30 12.81 -23.13
CA ILE A 235 24.81 12.88 -21.75
C ILE A 235 23.61 11.95 -21.58
N GLY A 236 23.77 10.94 -20.74
CA GLY A 236 22.73 9.95 -20.44
C GLY A 236 21.87 10.32 -19.23
N GLY A 237 22.43 11.03 -18.25
CA GLY A 237 21.71 11.36 -17.03
C GLY A 237 22.19 12.59 -16.24
N VAL A 238 21.45 12.93 -15.19
CA VAL A 238 21.78 13.99 -14.22
C VAL A 238 21.67 13.44 -12.79
N GLY A 239 22.75 13.61 -12.02
CA GLY A 239 22.86 13.21 -10.62
C GLY A 239 22.57 14.38 -9.69
N PHE A 240 21.72 14.15 -8.69
CA PHE A 240 21.44 15.08 -7.61
C PHE A 240 22.03 14.52 -6.33
N GLN A 241 23.05 15.19 -5.79
CA GLN A 241 23.78 14.71 -4.61
C GLN A 241 22.82 14.53 -3.42
N ALA A 242 22.00 15.54 -3.11
CA ALA A 242 21.03 15.49 -2.01
C ALA A 242 21.66 15.30 -0.61
N HIS A 243 22.75 16.03 -0.31
CA HIS A 243 23.28 16.21 1.05
C HIS A 243 22.35 17.10 1.91
N LEU A 244 21.36 16.48 2.56
CA LEU A 244 20.25 17.17 3.24
C LEU A 244 20.45 17.25 4.75
N THR A 245 19.47 17.84 5.43
CA THR A 245 19.38 17.90 6.90
C THR A 245 18.05 17.34 7.39
N GLY A 246 17.94 16.93 8.66
CA GLY A 246 16.64 16.56 9.25
C GLY A 246 15.58 17.69 9.24
N SER A 247 16.01 18.94 9.07
CA SER A 247 15.15 20.12 8.85
C SER A 247 14.71 20.33 7.40
N SER A 248 15.29 19.62 6.43
CA SER A 248 14.90 19.70 5.02
C SER A 248 13.45 19.31 4.80
N ARG A 249 12.86 19.85 3.73
CA ARG A 249 11.50 19.58 3.29
C ARG A 249 11.55 19.26 1.79
N PRO A 250 11.66 17.99 1.39
CA PRO A 250 11.77 17.57 -0.01
C PRO A 250 10.51 17.80 -0.88
N ASP A 251 9.65 18.74 -0.48
CA ASP A 251 8.39 19.05 -1.11
C ASP A 251 8.66 19.60 -2.52
N GLY A 252 8.22 18.87 -3.54
CA GLY A 252 8.49 19.19 -4.94
C GLY A 252 9.78 18.60 -5.53
N PHE A 253 10.56 17.79 -4.78
CA PHE A 253 11.76 17.15 -5.37
C PHE A 253 11.41 16.28 -6.58
N ALA A 254 10.29 15.53 -6.48
CA ALA A 254 9.72 14.76 -7.59
C ALA A 254 9.43 15.60 -8.84
N ALA A 255 9.05 16.86 -8.68
CA ALA A 255 8.82 17.77 -9.80
C ALA A 255 10.14 18.29 -10.41
N MET A 256 11.19 18.46 -9.58
CA MET A 256 12.53 18.77 -10.08
C MET A 256 13.11 17.60 -10.88
N LEU A 257 13.09 16.39 -10.31
CA LEU A 257 13.53 15.16 -10.99
C LEU A 257 12.79 14.97 -12.32
N ARG A 258 11.46 15.13 -12.33
CA ARG A 258 10.65 15.04 -13.56
C ARG A 258 11.02 16.11 -14.59
N ARG A 259 11.26 17.36 -14.18
CA ARG A 259 11.68 18.45 -15.07
C ARG A 259 12.94 18.11 -15.86
N PHE A 260 13.89 17.39 -15.27
CA PHE A 260 15.09 16.93 -15.98
C PHE A 260 14.83 15.67 -16.81
N ALA A 261 14.05 14.71 -16.30
CA ALA A 261 13.61 13.54 -17.06
C ALA A 261 12.85 13.91 -18.36
N ASP A 262 12.08 15.00 -18.34
CA ASP A 262 11.35 15.55 -19.49
C ASP A 262 12.27 16.09 -20.61
N LEU A 263 13.57 16.27 -20.36
CA LEU A 263 14.58 16.53 -21.41
C LEU A 263 15.00 15.25 -22.16
N GLY A 264 14.61 14.07 -21.71
CA GLY A 264 14.94 12.77 -22.30
C GLY A 264 16.18 12.08 -21.70
N VAL A 265 16.82 12.69 -20.71
CA VAL A 265 17.88 12.08 -19.89
C VAL A 265 17.28 11.32 -18.72
N ASP A 266 18.04 10.39 -18.15
CA ASP A 266 17.70 9.77 -16.87
C ASP A 266 18.12 10.65 -15.69
N VAL A 267 17.60 10.37 -14.49
CA VAL A 267 17.97 11.07 -13.25
C VAL A 267 18.34 10.08 -12.15
N ALA A 268 19.16 10.52 -11.21
CA ALA A 268 19.56 9.72 -10.06
C ALA A 268 19.68 10.60 -8.80
N VAL A 269 19.39 10.02 -7.64
CA VAL A 269 19.87 10.55 -6.36
C VAL A 269 21.19 9.84 -6.06
N THR A 270 22.27 10.61 -5.86
CA THR A 270 23.65 10.08 -5.98
C THR A 270 24.43 10.03 -4.69
N GLU A 271 24.16 10.94 -3.74
CA GLU A 271 25.01 11.13 -2.55
C GLU A 271 24.14 11.41 -1.31
N LEU A 272 23.02 10.68 -1.15
CA LEU A 272 22.01 10.96 -0.13
C LEU A 272 22.55 10.71 1.28
N ASP A 273 22.78 11.80 2.01
CA ASP A 273 22.91 11.82 3.46
C ASP A 273 21.92 12.82 4.07
N VAL A 274 21.54 12.61 5.33
CA VAL A 274 20.60 13.48 6.02
C VAL A 274 21.13 13.80 7.42
N ARG A 275 22.10 14.71 7.49
CA ARG A 275 22.75 15.07 8.76
C ARG A 275 21.77 15.70 9.76
N ILE A 276 21.98 15.39 11.03
CA ILE A 276 21.19 15.88 12.15
C ILE A 276 22.10 16.41 13.27
N PRO A 277 21.57 17.24 14.19
CA PRO A 277 22.35 17.74 15.32
C PRO A 277 22.83 16.59 16.21
N THR A 278 24.10 16.65 16.62
CA THR A 278 24.72 15.65 17.49
C THR A 278 25.39 16.30 18.70
N SER A 279 25.38 15.58 19.81
CA SER A 279 25.89 16.07 21.11
C SER A 279 27.35 15.68 21.40
N ASP A 280 27.92 14.79 20.59
CA ASP A 280 29.27 14.25 20.71
C ASP A 280 30.17 14.69 19.53
N PRO A 281 31.50 14.79 19.73
CA PRO A 281 32.43 15.15 18.66
C PRO A 281 32.55 14.11 17.53
N ALA A 282 32.18 12.85 17.77
CA ALA A 282 32.18 11.80 16.76
C ALA A 282 30.92 11.85 15.87
N GLY A 283 29.94 12.67 16.22
CA GLY A 283 28.72 12.83 15.43
C GLY A 283 27.82 11.59 15.43
N THR A 284 27.67 10.92 16.57
CA THR A 284 26.92 9.65 16.68
C THR A 284 25.70 9.70 17.59
N VAL A 285 25.60 10.70 18.48
CA VAL A 285 24.58 10.82 19.52
C VAL A 285 23.59 11.94 19.19
N ALA A 286 22.50 11.56 18.52
CA ALA A 286 21.35 12.40 18.18
C ALA A 286 20.12 12.07 19.05
N THR A 287 19.11 12.95 19.07
CA THR A 287 17.84 12.69 19.79
C THR A 287 16.88 11.84 18.94
N THR A 288 15.89 11.19 19.59
CA THR A 288 14.82 10.46 18.87
C THR A 288 14.08 11.36 17.88
N ALA A 289 13.76 12.60 18.28
CA ALA A 289 13.06 13.54 17.40
C ALA A 289 13.90 13.94 16.16
N ASP A 290 15.23 14.01 16.32
CA ASP A 290 16.14 14.25 15.21
C ASP A 290 16.22 13.04 14.27
N LEU A 291 16.31 11.82 14.81
CA LEU A 291 16.29 10.56 14.06
C LEU A 291 14.97 10.38 13.28
N ASP A 292 13.82 10.69 13.88
CA ASP A 292 12.52 10.70 13.21
C ASP A 292 12.49 11.76 12.09
N SER A 293 13.13 12.91 12.32
CA SER A 293 13.24 13.97 11.32
C SER A 293 14.07 13.58 10.11
N GLN A 294 15.16 12.83 10.33
CA GLN A 294 15.98 12.23 9.31
C GLN A 294 15.20 11.17 8.53
N ALA A 295 14.55 10.24 9.24
CA ALA A 295 13.84 9.11 8.63
C ALA A 295 12.75 9.58 7.66
N ARG A 296 11.99 10.60 8.04
CA ARG A 296 11.02 11.28 7.17
C ARG A 296 11.65 11.82 5.89
N VAL A 297 12.80 12.49 5.98
CA VAL A 297 13.47 13.09 4.81
C VAL A 297 13.99 12.00 3.86
N TYR A 298 14.60 10.93 4.39
CA TYR A 298 14.98 9.74 3.61
C TYR A 298 13.79 9.15 2.85
N GLY A 299 12.67 8.87 3.53
CA GLY A 299 11.45 8.36 2.90
C GLY A 299 10.90 9.31 1.83
N GLN A 300 10.87 10.62 2.08
CA GLN A 300 10.40 11.61 1.11
C GLN A 300 11.30 11.69 -0.14
N VAL A 301 12.62 11.55 -0.01
CA VAL A 301 13.56 11.52 -1.15
C VAL A 301 13.39 10.24 -1.98
N VAL A 302 13.28 9.08 -1.33
CA VAL A 302 13.07 7.79 -2.01
C VAL A 302 11.73 7.78 -2.74
N ALA A 303 10.64 8.22 -2.10
CA ALA A 303 9.33 8.37 -2.73
C ALA A 303 9.36 9.34 -3.93
N ALA A 304 10.15 10.43 -3.85
CA ALA A 304 10.29 11.37 -4.93
C ALA A 304 10.95 10.75 -6.17
N CYS A 305 12.02 9.96 -5.99
CA CYS A 305 12.67 9.22 -7.06
C CYS A 305 11.71 8.21 -7.71
N LEU A 306 11.10 7.35 -6.91
CA LEU A 306 10.17 6.30 -7.37
C LEU A 306 9.01 6.86 -8.21
N SER A 307 8.51 8.06 -7.87
CA SER A 307 7.44 8.73 -8.63
C SER A 307 7.82 9.18 -10.06
N VAL A 308 9.10 9.08 -10.45
CA VAL A 308 9.63 9.51 -11.75
C VAL A 308 10.20 8.28 -12.48
N PRO A 309 9.54 7.75 -13.53
CA PRO A 309 9.96 6.51 -14.22
C PRO A 309 11.36 6.50 -14.87
N ARG A 310 12.03 7.66 -14.91
CA ARG A 310 13.42 7.84 -15.37
C ARG A 310 14.41 8.09 -14.23
N CYS A 311 13.95 8.08 -12.97
CA CYS A 311 14.85 7.98 -11.84
C CYS A 311 15.35 6.54 -11.76
N ARG A 312 16.66 6.32 -11.95
CA ARG A 312 17.24 4.98 -12.06
C ARG A 312 17.79 4.43 -10.76
N SER A 313 18.25 5.31 -9.89
CA SER A 313 18.91 4.90 -8.66
C SER A 313 18.77 5.92 -7.53
N VAL A 314 18.82 5.39 -6.30
CA VAL A 314 19.13 6.15 -5.08
C VAL A 314 20.40 5.58 -4.48
N THR A 315 21.41 6.42 -4.30
CA THR A 315 22.68 6.08 -3.66
C THR A 315 22.86 6.96 -2.42
N THR A 316 23.23 6.36 -1.28
CA THR A 316 23.57 7.08 -0.05
C THR A 316 25.07 7.39 0.03
N TRP A 317 25.48 8.51 0.63
CA TRP A 317 26.91 8.87 0.71
C TRP A 317 27.61 8.26 1.93
N GLY A 318 27.71 6.95 1.89
CA GLY A 318 27.96 6.10 3.06
C GLY A 318 26.66 5.45 3.52
N PHE A 319 26.76 4.46 4.40
CA PHE A 319 25.59 3.77 4.96
C PHE A 319 25.66 3.56 6.46
N THR A 320 26.77 3.92 7.13
CA THR A 320 26.93 3.77 8.58
C THR A 320 27.68 4.95 9.14
N ASP A 321 27.12 5.50 10.22
CA ASP A 321 27.68 6.66 10.93
C ASP A 321 29.13 6.42 11.44
N ALA A 322 29.61 5.17 11.44
CA ALA A 322 31.01 4.81 11.75
C ALA A 322 32.03 5.30 10.71
N TYR A 323 31.61 5.51 9.46
CA TYR A 323 32.47 5.87 8.33
C TYR A 323 31.98 7.10 7.55
N SER A 324 31.10 7.92 8.15
CA SER A 324 30.52 9.10 7.50
C SER A 324 31.49 10.30 7.51
N TRP A 325 31.54 11.04 6.39
CA TRP A 325 32.34 12.26 6.23
C TRP A 325 31.83 13.46 7.05
N ILE A 326 30.54 13.43 7.42
CA ILE A 326 29.80 14.57 7.98
C ILE A 326 30.43 15.16 9.26
N PRO A 327 30.85 14.39 10.29
CA PRO A 327 31.36 14.98 11.54
C PRO A 327 32.65 15.78 11.35
N GLY A 328 33.47 15.41 10.35
CA GLY A 328 34.69 16.14 9.98
C GLY A 328 34.40 17.44 9.22
N GLY A 329 33.41 17.42 8.31
CA GLY A 329 33.01 18.61 7.54
C GLY A 329 32.11 19.58 8.30
N TYR A 330 31.30 19.08 9.24
CA TYR A 330 30.26 19.83 9.94
C TYR A 330 30.24 19.53 11.45
N PRO A 331 31.19 20.07 12.25
CA PRO A 331 31.23 19.84 13.70
C PRO A 331 29.90 20.16 14.40
N GLY A 332 29.42 19.24 15.24
CA GLY A 332 28.11 19.31 15.90
C GLY A 332 26.95 18.76 15.04
N TRP A 333 27.25 18.23 13.87
CA TRP A 333 26.33 17.46 13.04
C TRP A 333 26.92 16.07 12.76
N GLY A 334 26.04 15.13 12.50
CA GLY A 334 26.42 13.76 12.19
C GLY A 334 25.19 12.88 12.08
N ALA A 335 25.37 11.62 12.49
CA ALA A 335 24.37 10.57 12.51
C ALA A 335 23.55 10.55 11.22
N ALA A 336 24.20 10.69 10.06
CA ALA A 336 23.60 11.07 8.79
C ALA A 336 23.07 9.90 7.95
N ASP A 337 23.49 8.67 8.26
CA ASP A 337 23.35 7.50 7.38
C ASP A 337 22.21 6.55 7.82
N LEU A 338 22.07 5.39 7.16
CA LEU A 338 21.00 4.41 7.41
C LEU A 338 21.25 3.48 8.63
N PHE A 339 22.50 3.23 8.99
CA PHE A 339 22.90 2.38 10.12
C PHE A 339 23.70 3.18 11.16
N ASP A 340 23.62 2.76 12.43
CA ASP A 340 24.35 3.41 13.53
C ASP A 340 25.88 3.19 13.44
N ALA A 341 26.61 3.82 14.37
CA ALA A 341 28.08 3.73 14.44
C ALA A 341 28.59 2.41 15.07
N ASP A 342 27.70 1.52 15.53
CA ASP A 342 28.08 0.25 16.18
C ASP A 342 28.24 -0.86 15.12
N ARG A 343 29.19 -0.62 14.19
CA ARG A 343 29.56 -1.53 13.08
C ARG A 343 28.36 -2.22 12.43
N VAL A 344 27.45 -1.41 11.86
CA VAL A 344 26.31 -1.87 11.05
C VAL A 344 25.35 -2.85 11.75
N ALA A 345 25.42 -2.98 13.07
CA ALA A 345 24.66 -3.94 13.85
C ALA A 345 23.18 -3.53 14.00
N LYS A 346 22.86 -2.22 13.97
CA LYS A 346 21.50 -1.72 14.15
C LYS A 346 21.08 -0.80 12.99
N PRO A 347 19.99 -1.12 12.26
CA PRO A 347 19.36 -0.16 11.37
C PRO A 347 18.76 1.00 12.19
N LYS A 348 18.86 2.22 11.67
CA LYS A 348 18.19 3.40 12.24
C LYS A 348 16.76 3.50 11.70
N PRO A 349 15.87 4.31 12.31
CA PRO A 349 14.53 4.56 11.77
C PRO A 349 14.50 4.98 10.29
N ALA A 350 15.60 5.57 9.80
CA ALA A 350 15.81 5.86 8.38
C ALA A 350 15.80 4.62 7.48
N HIS A 351 16.52 3.54 7.84
CA HIS A 351 16.56 2.29 7.07
C HIS A 351 15.17 1.66 6.96
N THR A 352 14.49 1.45 8.10
CA THR A 352 13.12 0.91 8.14
C THR A 352 12.14 1.80 7.36
N THR A 353 12.30 3.13 7.40
CA THR A 353 11.46 4.06 6.61
C THR A 353 11.72 3.95 5.11
N VAL A 354 12.98 3.78 4.68
CA VAL A 354 13.32 3.53 3.27
C VAL A 354 12.74 2.19 2.81
N ALA A 355 12.91 1.11 3.58
CA ALA A 355 12.35 -0.20 3.29
C ALA A 355 10.81 -0.14 3.13
N ASN A 356 10.12 0.49 4.08
CA ASN A 356 8.68 0.70 4.02
C ASN A 356 8.23 1.58 2.85
N THR A 357 9.03 2.58 2.46
CA THR A 357 8.75 3.44 1.29
C THR A 357 8.85 2.66 -0.02
N LEU A 358 9.89 1.83 -0.16
CA LEU A 358 10.06 0.95 -1.32
C LEU A 358 8.91 -0.06 -1.41
N LEU A 359 8.57 -0.73 -0.30
CA LEU A 359 7.41 -1.63 -0.23
C LEU A 359 6.09 -0.95 -0.62
N ALA A 360 5.89 0.30 -0.21
CA ALA A 360 4.65 1.04 -0.39
C ALA A 360 4.44 1.63 -1.80
N HIS A 361 5.46 1.63 -2.65
CA HIS A 361 5.35 2.18 -3.99
C HIS A 361 4.47 1.31 -4.91
N GLY A 362 3.95 1.90 -6.00
CA GLY A 362 2.92 1.28 -6.83
C GLY A 362 1.52 1.13 -6.18
N ARG A 363 1.36 1.34 -4.87
CA ARG A 363 0.06 1.27 -4.18
C ARG A 363 -0.77 2.53 -4.44
N PRO A 364 -2.12 2.44 -4.50
CA PRO A 364 -2.97 3.62 -4.66
C PRO A 364 -2.74 4.66 -3.58
N ALA A 365 -2.57 5.93 -3.97
CA ALA A 365 -2.40 7.03 -3.03
C ALA A 365 -3.59 7.08 -2.04
N GLY A 366 -3.31 6.96 -0.75
CA GLY A 366 -4.33 6.90 0.30
C GLY A 366 -4.85 5.49 0.64
N ALA A 367 -4.20 4.43 0.18
CA ALA A 367 -4.36 3.06 0.69
C ALA A 367 -4.10 2.97 2.22
N PRO A 368 -4.63 1.95 2.92
CA PRO A 368 -4.34 1.71 4.34
C PRO A 368 -2.85 1.35 4.56
N VAL A 369 -2.37 1.66 5.77
CA VAL A 369 -1.05 1.26 6.30
C VAL A 369 -1.12 -0.01 7.16
N GLY A 370 -2.32 -0.56 7.38
CA GLY A 370 -2.54 -1.87 7.99
C GLY A 370 -3.92 -2.38 7.57
N GLN A 371 -4.02 -3.63 7.09
CA GLN A 371 -5.29 -4.20 6.65
C GLN A 371 -5.38 -5.70 6.92
N TRP A 372 -6.16 -6.06 7.93
CA TRP A 372 -6.51 -7.45 8.25
C TRP A 372 -7.95 -7.71 7.82
N ARG A 373 -8.10 -8.52 6.77
CA ARG A 373 -9.43 -8.94 6.30
C ARG A 373 -10.15 -9.82 7.33
N LEU A 374 -9.38 -10.56 8.13
CA LEU A 374 -9.85 -11.57 9.09
C LEU A 374 -10.68 -12.67 8.39
N ASP A 375 -10.42 -12.87 7.09
CA ASP A 375 -10.99 -13.92 6.24
C ASP A 375 -10.09 -15.17 6.20
N ASP A 376 -9.15 -15.26 7.16
CA ASP A 376 -8.23 -16.38 7.34
C ASP A 376 -9.00 -17.71 7.58
N PRO A 377 -8.44 -18.85 7.14
CA PRO A 377 -9.11 -20.15 7.23
C PRO A 377 -9.30 -20.63 8.69
N GLU A 378 -10.22 -21.58 8.87
CA GLU A 378 -10.51 -22.17 10.19
C GLU A 378 -9.22 -22.72 10.85
N GLY A 379 -9.02 -22.35 12.12
CA GLY A 379 -7.84 -22.74 12.89
C GLY A 379 -6.59 -21.85 12.69
N ALA A 380 -6.63 -20.84 11.83
CA ALA A 380 -5.55 -19.87 11.69
C ALA A 380 -5.30 -19.08 13.01
N THR A 381 -4.02 -18.92 13.36
CA THR A 381 -3.55 -18.17 14.55
C THR A 381 -2.80 -16.88 14.20
N VAL A 382 -2.67 -16.58 12.91
CA VAL A 382 -2.13 -15.33 12.37
C VAL A 382 -3.19 -14.77 11.45
N ALA A 383 -3.46 -13.47 11.57
CA ALA A 383 -4.20 -12.67 10.60
C ALA A 383 -3.18 -11.94 9.72
N ALA A 384 -3.22 -12.17 8.41
CA ALA A 384 -2.28 -11.54 7.48
C ALA A 384 -2.57 -10.04 7.29
N ASP A 385 -1.52 -9.22 7.27
CA ASP A 385 -1.60 -7.81 6.86
C ASP A 385 -1.54 -7.68 5.33
N THR A 386 -2.71 -7.58 4.73
CA THR A 386 -2.88 -7.40 3.29
C THR A 386 -2.63 -5.96 2.81
N SER A 387 -2.27 -5.02 3.70
CA SER A 387 -1.82 -3.69 3.27
C SER A 387 -0.40 -3.70 2.68
N GLY A 388 0.38 -4.74 3.02
CA GLY A 388 1.77 -4.92 2.60
C GLY A 388 2.79 -4.11 3.41
N TYR A 389 2.44 -3.61 4.60
CA TYR A 389 3.39 -3.01 5.54
C TYR A 389 3.99 -4.03 6.53
N GLY A 390 3.55 -5.30 6.45
CA GLY A 390 4.13 -6.40 7.22
C GLY A 390 3.64 -6.46 8.67
N HIS A 391 2.51 -5.82 8.98
CA HIS A 391 1.94 -5.80 10.32
C HIS A 391 1.09 -7.05 10.64
N ASP A 392 1.59 -8.25 10.31
CA ASP A 392 0.92 -9.51 10.61
C ASP A 392 0.59 -9.61 12.12
N ALA A 393 -0.62 -10.06 12.43
CA ALA A 393 -1.16 -9.99 13.78
C ALA A 393 -1.50 -11.38 14.34
N THR A 394 -1.03 -11.69 15.55
CA THR A 394 -1.28 -12.98 16.20
C THR A 394 -2.68 -13.01 16.82
N ALA A 395 -3.51 -13.96 16.41
CA ALA A 395 -4.83 -14.23 16.97
C ALA A 395 -4.77 -15.18 18.18
N ARG A 396 -5.49 -14.84 19.25
CA ARG A 396 -5.59 -15.62 20.49
C ARG A 396 -7.01 -15.56 21.04
N GLY A 397 -7.45 -16.58 21.77
CA GLY A 397 -8.71 -16.59 22.55
C GLY A 397 -10.03 -16.49 21.75
N GLY A 398 -9.97 -16.35 20.43
CA GLY A 398 -11.12 -16.42 19.52
C GLY A 398 -10.88 -17.43 18.39
N THR A 399 -11.76 -17.46 17.39
CA THR A 399 -11.65 -18.39 16.25
C THR A 399 -11.68 -17.66 14.91
N MET A 400 -10.86 -18.10 13.96
CA MET A 400 -10.93 -17.74 12.54
C MET A 400 -11.87 -18.69 11.77
N GLY A 401 -12.21 -18.35 10.52
CA GLY A 401 -13.00 -19.22 9.64
C GLY A 401 -14.52 -19.22 9.87
N ASN A 402 -15.05 -18.39 10.77
CA ASN A 402 -16.50 -18.30 11.00
C ASN A 402 -17.21 -17.57 9.85
N THR A 403 -18.53 -17.74 9.69
CA THR A 403 -19.32 -16.99 8.69
C THR A 403 -19.19 -15.47 8.86
N GLY A 404 -18.73 -14.79 7.80
CA GLY A 404 -18.52 -13.33 7.79
C GLY A 404 -19.77 -12.52 7.42
N ARG A 405 -19.51 -11.35 6.79
CA ARG A 405 -20.55 -10.37 6.40
C ARG A 405 -21.19 -10.62 5.04
N VAL A 406 -20.57 -11.44 4.20
CA VAL A 406 -21.02 -11.82 2.86
C VAL A 406 -20.68 -13.29 2.62
N PRO A 407 -21.28 -13.95 1.61
CA PRO A 407 -20.85 -15.30 1.24
C PRO A 407 -19.35 -15.31 0.89
N ASP A 408 -18.69 -16.45 1.14
CA ASP A 408 -17.28 -16.70 0.79
C ASP A 408 -16.23 -15.84 1.52
N VAL A 409 -16.65 -14.95 2.42
CA VAL A 409 -15.77 -14.19 3.33
C VAL A 409 -16.02 -14.67 4.75
N THR A 410 -14.96 -15.07 5.45
CA THR A 410 -15.03 -15.48 6.86
C THR A 410 -14.76 -14.30 7.81
N ALA A 411 -14.81 -14.56 9.11
CA ALA A 411 -14.55 -13.58 10.16
C ALA A 411 -13.89 -14.19 11.38
N PHE A 412 -13.13 -13.36 12.10
CA PHE A 412 -12.71 -13.65 13.47
C PHE A 412 -13.89 -13.49 14.44
N VAL A 413 -14.11 -14.45 15.34
CA VAL A 413 -15.10 -14.35 16.41
C VAL A 413 -14.42 -14.23 17.77
N GLY A 414 -14.63 -13.08 18.42
CA GLY A 414 -14.19 -12.79 19.77
C GLY A 414 -15.15 -13.30 20.84
N ASN A 415 -14.58 -13.83 21.93
CA ASN A 415 -15.31 -14.49 23.02
C ASN A 415 -15.69 -13.54 24.18
N GLY A 416 -15.37 -12.24 24.08
CA GLY A 416 -15.66 -11.25 25.11
C GLY A 416 -14.85 -11.35 26.41
N SER A 417 -13.80 -12.18 26.48
CA SER A 417 -13.03 -12.39 27.72
C SER A 417 -11.51 -12.51 27.52
N THR A 418 -11.06 -13.30 26.56
CA THR A 418 -9.63 -13.54 26.28
C THR A 418 -9.24 -13.31 24.82
N SER A 419 -10.21 -13.12 23.93
CA SER A 419 -9.97 -12.92 22.50
C SER A 419 -9.19 -11.64 22.18
N GLU A 420 -8.24 -11.75 21.25
CA GLU A 420 -7.49 -10.64 20.65
C GLU A 420 -6.84 -11.06 19.33
N VAL A 421 -6.57 -10.07 18.47
CA VAL A 421 -5.60 -10.19 17.38
C VAL A 421 -4.62 -9.03 17.54
N THR A 422 -3.32 -9.30 17.61
CA THR A 422 -2.31 -8.34 18.10
C THR A 422 -1.05 -8.32 17.24
N THR A 423 -0.65 -7.14 16.79
CA THR A 423 0.62 -6.90 16.08
C THR A 423 1.80 -6.91 17.06
N THR A 424 3.03 -6.99 16.54
CA THR A 424 4.27 -6.89 17.35
C THR A 424 4.72 -5.45 17.63
N ALA A 425 4.26 -4.50 16.81
CA ALA A 425 4.69 -3.10 16.76
C ALA A 425 3.49 -2.15 16.54
N PRO A 426 3.62 -0.84 16.81
CA PRO A 426 2.63 0.15 16.41
C PRO A 426 2.41 0.14 14.89
N VAL A 427 1.19 0.45 14.47
CA VAL A 427 0.76 0.50 13.06
C VAL A 427 0.62 1.95 12.58
N VAL A 428 0.38 2.90 13.51
CA VAL A 428 0.22 4.31 13.16
C VAL A 428 0.73 5.23 14.27
N ASN A 429 1.24 6.41 13.89
CA ASN A 429 1.52 7.46 14.85
C ASN A 429 0.19 8.08 15.34
N THR A 430 -0.27 7.68 16.52
CA THR A 430 -1.52 8.20 17.12
C THR A 430 -1.42 9.67 17.54
N GLY A 431 -0.22 10.27 17.51
CA GLY A 431 0.00 11.70 17.71
C GLY A 431 -0.12 12.53 16.43
N ASP A 432 -0.33 11.91 15.27
CA ASP A 432 -0.64 12.53 13.97
C ASP A 432 -2.08 12.20 13.52
N SER A 433 -2.53 12.72 12.38
CA SER A 433 -3.86 12.39 11.84
C SER A 433 -3.93 10.92 11.42
N PHE A 434 -4.96 10.19 11.83
CA PHE A 434 -5.15 8.78 11.47
C PHE A 434 -6.62 8.40 11.33
N THR A 435 -6.86 7.26 10.68
CA THR A 435 -8.20 6.66 10.57
C THR A 435 -8.12 5.18 10.88
N VAL A 436 -9.12 4.64 11.55
CA VAL A 436 -9.32 3.21 11.77
C VAL A 436 -10.75 2.83 11.41
N SER A 437 -10.92 1.73 10.66
CA SER A 437 -12.23 1.17 10.34
C SER A 437 -12.29 -0.33 10.60
N ALA A 438 -13.50 -0.84 10.82
CA ALA A 438 -13.77 -2.26 11.01
C ALA A 438 -15.23 -2.59 10.68
N TRP A 439 -15.48 -3.77 10.13
CA TRP A 439 -16.79 -4.40 10.16
C TRP A 439 -16.92 -5.23 11.44
N VAL A 440 -18.03 -5.06 12.18
CA VAL A 440 -18.28 -5.78 13.43
C VAL A 440 -19.71 -6.28 13.56
N ARG A 441 -19.90 -7.41 14.24
CA ARG A 441 -21.21 -8.00 14.58
C ARG A 441 -21.23 -8.36 16.07
N MET A 442 -21.63 -7.40 16.89
CA MET A 442 -21.65 -7.52 18.36
C MET A 442 -22.76 -8.46 18.83
N THR A 443 -22.46 -9.34 19.80
CA THR A 443 -23.41 -10.33 20.33
C THR A 443 -23.90 -10.05 21.75
N SER A 444 -23.28 -9.10 22.46
CA SER A 444 -23.64 -8.73 23.84
C SER A 444 -23.49 -7.22 24.08
N THR A 445 -24.46 -6.63 24.78
CA THR A 445 -24.40 -5.28 25.35
C THR A 445 -23.95 -5.26 26.82
N GLY A 446 -23.58 -6.42 27.39
CA GLY A 446 -23.25 -6.55 28.81
C GLY A 446 -21.85 -6.12 29.22
N ILE A 447 -20.94 -5.90 28.27
CA ILE A 447 -19.54 -5.51 28.50
C ILE A 447 -19.10 -4.40 27.52
N PRO A 448 -18.15 -3.51 27.88
CA PRO A 448 -17.54 -2.59 26.92
C PRO A 448 -16.76 -3.36 25.86
N GLY A 449 -17.14 -3.19 24.59
CA GLY A 449 -16.60 -3.96 23.46
C GLY A 449 -15.55 -3.18 22.69
N VAL A 450 -14.26 -3.36 22.99
CA VAL A 450 -13.18 -2.67 22.25
C VAL A 450 -12.86 -3.40 20.95
N ILE A 451 -12.96 -2.70 19.83
CA ILE A 451 -12.81 -3.24 18.47
C ILE A 451 -11.39 -3.01 17.96
N ALA A 452 -10.88 -1.79 18.12
CA ALA A 452 -9.51 -1.44 17.75
C ALA A 452 -8.92 -0.43 18.75
N ALA A 453 -7.64 -0.63 19.07
CA ALA A 453 -6.86 0.22 19.96
C ALA A 453 -5.36 0.08 19.65
N GLN A 454 -4.54 1.07 19.99
CA GLN A 454 -3.07 0.93 20.00
C GLN A 454 -2.54 1.32 21.37
N ASP A 455 -1.63 0.52 21.93
CA ASP A 455 -1.19 0.66 23.31
C ASP A 455 -0.10 1.74 23.49
N GLY A 456 -0.12 2.40 24.64
CA GLY A 456 0.97 3.17 25.22
C GLY A 456 1.58 2.42 26.41
N ALA A 457 2.19 3.15 27.35
CA ALA A 457 2.83 2.59 28.54
C ALA A 457 1.84 2.30 29.68
N VAL A 458 0.73 3.06 29.79
CA VAL A 458 -0.25 2.93 30.90
C VAL A 458 -1.69 2.74 30.38
N ARG A 459 -1.95 3.08 29.12
CA ARG A 459 -3.28 3.04 28.50
C ARG A 459 -3.18 2.89 26.98
N SER A 460 -4.26 2.50 26.31
CA SER A 460 -4.34 2.63 24.84
C SER A 460 -4.58 4.09 24.42
N ALA A 461 -3.96 4.53 23.34
CA ALA A 461 -4.01 5.92 22.84
C ALA A 461 -5.31 6.29 22.11
N PHE A 462 -6.07 5.30 21.66
CA PHE A 462 -7.45 5.46 21.22
C PHE A 462 -8.23 4.17 21.42
N TYR A 463 -9.54 4.29 21.33
CA TYR A 463 -10.48 3.16 21.40
C TYR A 463 -11.57 3.40 20.36
N LEU A 464 -11.71 2.49 19.39
CA LEU A 464 -12.95 2.30 18.64
C LEU A 464 -13.74 1.21 19.37
N MET A 465 -14.91 1.53 19.92
CA MET A 465 -15.57 0.64 20.87
C MET A 465 -17.09 0.79 20.98
N TYR A 466 -17.74 -0.24 21.54
CA TYR A 466 -19.03 -0.12 22.20
C TYR A 466 -18.84 0.25 23.68
N GLN A 467 -19.64 1.21 24.18
CA GLN A 467 -19.66 1.59 25.59
C GLN A 467 -21.01 1.29 26.26
N THR A 468 -20.97 0.56 27.38
CA THR A 468 -22.17 0.06 28.08
C THR A 468 -22.96 1.14 28.78
N SER A 469 -22.27 2.06 29.46
CA SER A 469 -22.90 3.12 30.28
C SER A 469 -23.68 4.14 29.45
N THR A 470 -23.31 4.32 28.18
CA THR A 470 -23.99 5.21 27.22
C THR A 470 -24.85 4.43 26.24
N ASN A 471 -24.66 3.12 26.13
CA ASN A 471 -25.24 2.24 25.13
C ASN A 471 -25.08 2.81 23.70
N ARG A 472 -23.83 3.14 23.33
CA ARG A 472 -23.46 3.73 22.04
C ARG A 472 -22.15 3.18 21.50
N TRP A 473 -21.94 3.37 20.19
CA TRP A 473 -20.61 3.32 19.61
C TRP A 473 -19.85 4.60 19.97
N GLU A 474 -18.57 4.47 20.29
CA GLU A 474 -17.70 5.56 20.69
C GLU A 474 -16.33 5.40 20.02
N PHE A 475 -15.82 6.51 19.48
CA PHE A 475 -14.40 6.66 19.15
C PHE A 475 -13.82 7.68 20.13
N THR A 476 -12.92 7.22 21.00
CA THR A 476 -12.43 8.03 22.14
C THR A 476 -10.92 7.99 22.27
N VAL A 477 -10.36 9.12 22.67
CA VAL A 477 -8.93 9.35 22.93
C VAL A 477 -8.79 9.86 24.37
N PRO A 478 -7.94 9.25 25.22
CA PRO A 478 -7.59 9.82 26.51
C PRO A 478 -6.63 11.00 26.33
N SER A 479 -6.79 12.06 27.12
CA SER A 479 -5.98 13.29 27.00
C SER A 479 -4.47 13.11 27.16
N VAL A 480 -4.03 12.07 27.87
CA VAL A 480 -2.62 11.71 28.11
C VAL A 480 -2.48 10.19 28.33
N ASP A 481 -1.27 9.65 28.18
CA ASP A 481 -0.92 8.31 28.66
C ASP A 481 -0.72 8.33 30.19
N GLY A 482 -1.82 8.15 30.92
CA GLY A 482 -1.82 8.27 32.37
C GLY A 482 -2.98 7.56 33.06
N SER A 483 -2.86 7.41 34.38
CA SER A 483 -3.88 6.78 35.23
C SER A 483 -5.16 7.63 35.34
N THR A 484 -5.04 8.96 35.31
CA THR A 484 -6.14 9.93 35.32
C THR A 484 -6.13 10.72 34.01
N VAL A 485 -7.26 10.77 33.30
CA VAL A 485 -7.39 11.34 31.95
C VAL A 485 -8.74 12.03 31.75
N GLU A 486 -8.81 13.04 30.88
CA GLU A 486 -10.07 13.44 30.23
C GLU A 486 -10.33 12.48 29.05
N TRP A 487 -11.58 12.06 28.87
CA TRP A 487 -11.99 11.23 27.73
C TRP A 487 -12.60 12.10 26.63
N LEU A 488 -11.87 12.23 25.52
CA LEU A 488 -12.27 13.00 24.36
C LEU A 488 -13.00 12.07 23.39
N THR A 489 -14.34 12.12 23.40
CA THR A 489 -15.18 11.10 22.73
C THR A 489 -16.06 11.69 21.63
N ALA A 490 -15.96 11.14 20.42
CA ALA A 490 -17.02 11.18 19.40
C ALA A 490 -17.97 9.99 19.61
N ARG A 491 -19.27 10.25 19.79
CA ARG A 491 -20.28 9.25 20.18
C ARG A 491 -21.40 9.15 19.15
N SER A 492 -21.86 7.94 18.84
CA SER A 492 -22.96 7.70 17.90
C SER A 492 -24.31 8.22 18.43
N VAL A 493 -25.21 8.57 17.52
CA VAL A 493 -26.61 8.89 17.87
C VAL A 493 -27.42 7.59 17.95
N THR A 494 -27.20 6.70 16.98
CA THR A 494 -27.84 5.40 16.84
C THR A 494 -27.39 4.44 17.94
N VAL A 495 -28.35 3.68 18.47
CA VAL A 495 -28.11 2.60 19.43
C VAL A 495 -27.59 1.36 18.67
N PRO A 496 -26.52 0.71 19.14
CA PRO A 496 -25.99 -0.51 18.53
C PRO A 496 -27.02 -1.64 18.44
N ALA A 497 -27.13 -2.25 17.26
CA ALA A 497 -27.92 -3.45 17.03
C ALA A 497 -27.10 -4.71 17.34
N LEU A 498 -27.67 -5.62 18.14
CA LEU A 498 -27.07 -6.94 18.34
C LEU A 498 -27.24 -7.83 17.11
N ASN A 499 -26.28 -8.74 16.92
CA ASN A 499 -26.24 -9.75 15.86
C ASN A 499 -26.35 -9.20 14.43
N THR A 500 -26.08 -7.90 14.24
CA THR A 500 -26.16 -7.19 12.97
C THR A 500 -24.77 -6.66 12.60
N TRP A 501 -24.32 -6.92 11.36
CA TRP A 501 -23.06 -6.36 10.86
C TRP A 501 -23.18 -4.83 10.74
N THR A 502 -22.22 -4.14 11.35
CA THR A 502 -22.11 -2.67 11.36
C THR A 502 -20.69 -2.30 10.96
N HIS A 503 -20.52 -1.40 10.00
CA HIS A 503 -19.23 -0.80 9.70
C HIS A 503 -19.02 0.42 10.60
N LEU A 504 -17.84 0.54 11.21
CA LEU A 504 -17.47 1.69 12.04
C LEU A 504 -16.20 2.32 11.50
N THR A 505 -16.10 3.65 11.59
CA THR A 505 -14.89 4.38 11.21
C THR A 505 -14.62 5.51 12.18
N GLY A 506 -13.49 5.43 12.88
CA GLY A 506 -12.96 6.51 13.73
C GLY A 506 -11.90 7.30 12.98
N VAL A 507 -12.08 8.60 12.83
CA VAL A 507 -11.12 9.51 12.19
C VAL A 507 -10.63 10.51 13.23
N TYR A 508 -9.32 10.60 13.42
CA TYR A 508 -8.66 11.70 14.13
C TYR A 508 -7.94 12.61 13.14
N ASP A 509 -8.26 13.90 13.21
CA ASP A 509 -7.67 14.94 12.40
C ASP A 509 -6.94 15.93 13.31
N LYS A 510 -5.61 15.85 13.29
CA LYS A 510 -4.72 16.72 14.07
C LYS A 510 -4.80 18.17 13.63
N THR A 511 -4.90 18.42 12.32
CA THR A 511 -4.96 19.78 11.75
C THR A 511 -6.27 20.47 12.14
N ALA A 512 -7.38 19.73 12.16
CA ALA A 512 -8.68 20.23 12.60
C ALA A 512 -8.92 20.11 14.12
N HIS A 513 -8.00 19.50 14.88
CA HIS A 513 -8.18 19.13 16.29
C HIS A 513 -9.51 18.40 16.57
N GLN A 514 -9.84 17.40 15.75
CA GLN A 514 -11.18 16.80 15.72
C GLN A 514 -11.16 15.26 15.68
N LEU A 515 -12.06 14.65 16.47
CA LEU A 515 -12.49 13.25 16.29
C LEU A 515 -13.84 13.21 15.56
N ARG A 516 -13.99 12.26 14.65
CA ARG A 516 -15.25 11.89 13.98
C ARG A 516 -15.49 10.39 14.10
N LEU A 517 -16.74 10.01 14.31
CA LEU A 517 -17.21 8.62 14.30
C LEU A 517 -18.30 8.49 13.24
N TYR A 518 -18.09 7.55 12.31
CA TYR A 518 -19.05 7.18 11.29
C TYR A 518 -19.59 5.77 11.55
N VAL A 519 -20.89 5.58 11.31
CA VAL A 519 -21.58 4.29 11.41
C VAL A 519 -22.17 3.99 10.03
N ASN A 520 -21.85 2.84 9.45
CA ASN A 520 -22.27 2.41 8.12
C ASN A 520 -21.99 3.44 6.99
N GLY A 521 -20.94 4.26 7.15
CA GLY A 521 -20.54 5.33 6.23
C GLY A 521 -21.11 6.71 6.54
N VAL A 522 -22.05 6.83 7.50
CA VAL A 522 -22.72 8.09 7.86
C VAL A 522 -22.08 8.69 9.11
N LEU A 523 -21.81 10.01 9.11
CA LEU A 523 -21.29 10.73 10.27
C LEU A 523 -22.33 10.73 11.40
N GLU A 524 -22.00 10.13 12.54
CA GLU A 524 -22.90 10.07 13.70
C GLU A 524 -22.36 10.79 14.94
N GLY A 525 -21.04 10.95 15.07
CA GLY A 525 -20.42 11.59 16.22
C GLY A 525 -19.26 12.49 15.81
N ASN A 526 -19.09 13.61 16.50
CA ASN A 526 -17.90 14.45 16.40
C ASN A 526 -17.51 15.03 17.77
N ARG A 527 -16.22 15.37 17.92
CA ARG A 527 -15.66 16.09 19.08
C ARG A 527 -14.53 16.99 18.60
N ASN A 528 -14.67 18.29 18.83
CA ASN A 528 -13.63 19.29 18.56
C ASN A 528 -12.72 19.47 19.79
N THR A 529 -11.63 20.24 19.61
CA THR A 529 -10.64 20.54 20.65
C THR A 529 -9.98 19.27 21.19
N VAL A 530 -9.54 18.41 20.25
CA VAL A 530 -8.84 17.16 20.56
C VAL A 530 -7.35 17.30 20.29
N THR A 531 -6.56 16.84 21.25
CA THR A 531 -5.13 16.61 21.11
C THR A 531 -4.85 15.17 21.52
N ALA A 532 -4.53 14.33 20.55
CA ALA A 532 -4.03 12.98 20.79
C ALA A 532 -2.51 12.98 21.02
N TRP A 533 -1.97 11.86 21.50
CA TRP A 533 -0.57 11.65 21.80
C TRP A 533 -0.01 10.43 21.06
N ALA A 534 1.29 10.44 20.77
CA ALA A 534 1.98 9.37 20.06
C ALA A 534 2.20 8.16 20.97
N SER A 535 1.74 6.98 20.55
CA SER A 535 1.95 5.71 21.25
C SER A 535 2.95 4.84 20.48
N SER A 536 3.78 4.11 21.23
CA SER A 536 4.82 3.20 20.71
C SER A 536 4.52 1.72 20.94
N GLY A 537 3.38 1.40 21.55
CA GLY A 537 2.95 0.03 21.80
C GLY A 537 2.21 -0.61 20.62
N PRO A 538 2.01 -1.93 20.66
CA PRO A 538 1.37 -2.68 19.60
C PRO A 538 -0.08 -2.25 19.33
N PHE A 539 -0.54 -2.53 18.11
CA PHE A 539 -1.93 -2.38 17.69
C PHE A 539 -2.72 -3.66 17.99
N HIS A 540 -3.97 -3.46 18.40
CA HIS A 540 -4.85 -4.50 18.90
C HIS A 540 -6.22 -4.43 18.25
N ILE A 541 -6.67 -5.58 17.77
CA ILE A 541 -8.05 -5.84 17.34
C ILE A 541 -8.73 -6.66 18.45
N GLY A 542 -9.93 -6.25 18.84
CA GLY A 542 -10.75 -6.94 19.82
C GLY A 542 -10.39 -6.71 21.28
N ARG A 543 -9.40 -5.86 21.61
CA ARG A 543 -9.02 -5.56 23.00
C ARG A 543 -8.34 -4.20 23.22
N SER A 544 -8.18 -3.82 24.49
CA SER A 544 -7.40 -2.66 24.95
C SER A 544 -6.40 -3.02 26.05
N PHE A 545 -5.45 -2.12 26.33
CA PHE A 545 -4.48 -2.20 27.43
C PHE A 545 -5.12 -2.58 28.77
N SER A 546 -6.24 -1.94 29.11
CA SER A 546 -6.96 -2.14 30.37
C SER A 546 -7.89 -3.37 30.38
N GLY A 547 -7.68 -4.31 29.45
CA GLY A 547 -8.39 -5.60 29.42
C GLY A 547 -9.84 -5.57 28.93
N GLY A 548 -10.29 -4.49 28.28
CA GLY A 548 -11.57 -4.50 27.56
C GLY A 548 -11.52 -5.46 26.37
N ARG A 549 -12.63 -6.10 25.99
CA ARG A 549 -12.69 -7.20 25.02
C ARG A 549 -13.94 -7.14 24.14
N PHE A 550 -13.84 -7.49 22.86
CA PHE A 550 -15.00 -7.61 21.97
C PHE A 550 -15.69 -8.98 22.08
N ALA A 551 -17.03 -8.96 22.14
CA ALA A 551 -17.89 -10.15 22.06
C ALA A 551 -18.68 -10.12 20.74
N GLY A 552 -18.34 -11.02 19.82
CA GLY A 552 -18.94 -11.09 18.49
C GLY A 552 -17.92 -11.19 17.36
N ALA A 553 -18.40 -11.10 16.11
CA ALA A 553 -17.55 -11.24 14.93
C ALA A 553 -16.92 -9.90 14.50
N MET A 554 -15.73 -9.95 13.91
CA MET A 554 -15.01 -8.83 13.33
C MET A 554 -14.41 -9.24 11.97
N SER A 555 -14.41 -8.32 11.01
CA SER A 555 -13.90 -8.51 9.65
C SER A 555 -13.35 -7.18 9.14
N ASP A 556 -12.42 -7.23 8.19
CA ASP A 556 -11.98 -6.10 7.36
C ASP A 556 -11.60 -4.86 8.18
N VAL A 557 -10.61 -5.04 9.06
CA VAL A 557 -10.03 -3.99 9.89
C VAL A 557 -8.95 -3.28 9.09
N ARG A 558 -9.07 -1.96 8.95
CA ARG A 558 -8.16 -1.11 8.16
C ARG A 558 -7.67 0.07 8.98
N VAL A 559 -6.42 0.47 8.79
CA VAL A 559 -5.79 1.63 9.44
C VAL A 559 -5.12 2.51 8.38
N TRP A 560 -5.24 3.82 8.50
CA TRP A 560 -4.57 4.82 7.66
C TRP A 560 -3.77 5.80 8.51
N ASN A 561 -2.58 6.18 8.04
CA ASN A 561 -1.76 7.27 8.57
C ASN A 561 -2.24 8.67 8.14
N ARG A 562 -3.53 8.82 7.85
CA ARG A 562 -4.18 10.09 7.49
C ARG A 562 -5.60 10.15 8.02
N ALA A 563 -6.13 11.35 8.17
CA ALA A 563 -7.56 11.56 8.32
C ALA A 563 -8.24 11.35 6.96
N LEU A 564 -9.21 10.43 6.88
CA LEU A 564 -10.05 10.32 5.68
C LEU A 564 -11.02 11.51 5.61
N PRO A 565 -11.16 12.17 4.44
CA PRO A 565 -12.21 13.17 4.24
C PRO A 565 -13.58 12.48 4.21
N GLU A 566 -14.61 13.23 4.60
CA GLU A 566 -16.00 12.72 4.69
C GLU A 566 -16.51 12.12 3.37
N SER A 567 -16.03 12.60 2.23
CA SER A 567 -16.35 12.07 0.89
C SER A 567 -15.82 10.66 0.62
N GLU A 568 -14.77 10.21 1.31
CA GLU A 568 -14.18 8.87 1.12
C GLU A 568 -14.82 7.82 2.04
N VAL A 569 -15.29 8.20 3.24
CA VAL A 569 -15.75 7.25 4.27
C VAL A 569 -16.94 6.37 3.84
N PRO A 570 -17.94 6.85 3.07
CA PRO A 570 -19.00 5.99 2.54
C PRO A 570 -18.47 4.84 1.68
N ALA A 571 -17.44 5.10 0.86
CA ALA A 571 -16.82 4.07 0.02
C ALA A 571 -16.10 3.02 0.88
N VAL A 572 -15.35 3.44 1.90
CA VAL A 572 -14.66 2.53 2.84
C VAL A 572 -15.61 1.53 3.51
N SER A 573 -16.90 1.88 3.66
CA SER A 573 -17.86 0.95 4.23
C SER A 573 -18.12 -0.30 3.38
N ASP A 574 -17.83 -0.31 2.08
CA ASP A 574 -17.92 -1.48 1.19
C ASP A 574 -19.22 -2.30 1.37
N ARG A 575 -20.35 -1.59 1.48
CA ARG A 575 -21.69 -2.16 1.73
C ARG A 575 -22.34 -2.80 0.50
N THR A 576 -21.86 -2.46 -0.69
CA THR A 576 -22.28 -3.08 -1.96
C THR A 576 -21.52 -4.39 -2.14
N VAL A 577 -22.23 -5.51 -2.32
CA VAL A 577 -21.66 -6.87 -2.32
C VAL A 577 -21.78 -7.60 -3.65
N ALA A 578 -22.55 -7.00 -4.57
CA ALA A 578 -22.48 -7.19 -6.01
C ALA A 578 -23.10 -5.95 -6.70
N TRP A 579 -22.56 -5.57 -7.86
CA TRP A 579 -23.03 -4.48 -8.70
C TRP A 579 -22.82 -4.84 -10.18
N TRP A 580 -23.90 -5.19 -10.87
CA TRP A 580 -23.91 -5.45 -12.31
C TRP A 580 -24.52 -4.26 -13.03
N GLY A 581 -23.66 -3.36 -13.55
CA GLY A 581 -24.10 -2.21 -14.35
C GLY A 581 -24.88 -2.63 -15.60
N PHE A 582 -24.41 -3.68 -16.28
CA PHE A 582 -24.86 -4.14 -17.60
C PHE A 582 -24.57 -3.17 -18.76
N ASP A 583 -23.56 -2.31 -18.60
CA ASP A 583 -22.98 -1.42 -19.63
C ASP A 583 -22.22 -2.20 -20.72
N GLY A 584 -22.90 -3.12 -21.43
CA GLY A 584 -22.30 -4.00 -22.44
C GLY A 584 -21.53 -5.21 -21.90
N THR A 585 -21.45 -5.38 -20.58
CA THR A 585 -20.77 -6.50 -19.91
C THR A 585 -21.61 -7.10 -18.77
N ALA A 586 -21.31 -8.33 -18.36
CA ALA A 586 -21.98 -9.02 -17.24
C ALA A 586 -21.09 -9.08 -15.97
N THR A 587 -20.07 -8.23 -15.91
CA THR A 587 -19.10 -8.15 -14.80
C THR A 587 -19.73 -7.56 -13.55
N ASP A 588 -19.20 -7.96 -12.39
CA ASP A 588 -19.48 -7.30 -11.12
C ASP A 588 -18.43 -6.20 -10.89
N SER A 589 -18.89 -4.97 -10.66
CA SER A 589 -18.09 -3.79 -10.34
C SER A 589 -17.85 -3.62 -8.83
N SER A 590 -18.35 -4.53 -7.99
CA SER A 590 -18.06 -4.58 -6.56
C SER A 590 -16.68 -5.19 -6.28
N PRO A 591 -16.09 -4.95 -5.09
CA PRO A 591 -14.83 -5.58 -4.68
C PRO A 591 -14.84 -7.12 -4.62
N PHE A 592 -16.00 -7.77 -4.77
CA PHE A 592 -16.16 -9.22 -4.65
C PHE A 592 -16.16 -9.97 -5.99
N GLY A 593 -16.17 -9.28 -7.13
CA GLY A 593 -15.99 -9.89 -8.46
C GLY A 593 -17.02 -10.97 -8.84
N ARG A 594 -18.25 -10.91 -8.31
CA ARG A 594 -19.35 -11.87 -8.51
C ARG A 594 -19.99 -11.76 -9.90
N ALA A 595 -19.18 -11.81 -10.96
CA ALA A 595 -19.64 -11.72 -12.35
C ALA A 595 -20.71 -12.79 -12.69
N THR A 596 -21.59 -12.46 -13.62
CA THR A 596 -22.65 -13.37 -14.10
C THR A 596 -22.35 -13.89 -15.51
N SER A 597 -22.85 -15.08 -15.82
CA SER A 597 -22.86 -15.64 -17.18
C SER A 597 -24.20 -15.34 -17.85
N LEU A 598 -24.17 -14.79 -19.05
CA LEU A 598 -25.38 -14.69 -19.89
C LEU A 598 -25.72 -16.06 -20.49
N THR A 599 -27.01 -16.38 -20.57
CA THR A 599 -27.49 -17.52 -21.36
C THR A 599 -27.18 -17.34 -22.85
N SER A 600 -26.89 -18.43 -23.57
CA SER A 600 -26.51 -18.42 -24.99
C SER A 600 -27.60 -17.93 -25.97
N SER A 601 -28.82 -17.66 -25.50
CA SER A 601 -29.90 -17.09 -26.29
C SER A 601 -30.83 -16.25 -25.43
N GLY A 602 -31.58 -15.34 -26.06
CA GLY A 602 -32.58 -14.50 -25.40
C GLY A 602 -32.02 -13.35 -24.55
N THR A 603 -30.72 -13.09 -24.66
CA THR A 603 -29.98 -11.98 -24.04
C THR A 603 -29.37 -11.07 -25.11
N GLY A 604 -29.18 -9.80 -24.76
CA GLY A 604 -28.41 -8.83 -25.55
C GLY A 604 -28.21 -7.55 -24.75
N TYR A 605 -27.70 -6.49 -25.37
CA TYR A 605 -27.52 -5.18 -24.74
C TYR A 605 -28.30 -4.13 -25.53
N THR A 606 -28.93 -3.19 -24.83
CA THR A 606 -29.65 -2.07 -25.46
C THR A 606 -28.74 -0.84 -25.62
N THR A 607 -29.23 0.19 -26.30
CA THR A 607 -28.62 1.53 -26.30
C THR A 607 -29.19 2.44 -25.22
N ASP A 608 -30.20 2.00 -24.46
CA ASP A 608 -30.76 2.74 -23.32
C ASP A 608 -29.85 2.55 -22.10
N ARG A 609 -29.78 3.57 -21.23
CA ARG A 609 -28.99 3.56 -19.97
C ARG A 609 -27.59 2.95 -20.17
N ASN A 610 -26.81 3.51 -21.10
CA ASN A 610 -25.42 3.13 -21.40
C ASN A 610 -25.13 1.66 -21.80
N GLY A 611 -26.12 0.77 -21.83
CA GLY A 611 -25.92 -0.60 -22.30
C GLY A 611 -26.95 -1.63 -21.86
N ALA A 612 -27.83 -1.33 -20.90
CA ALA A 612 -28.75 -2.24 -20.20
C ALA A 612 -29.05 -3.62 -20.84
N LEU A 613 -29.00 -4.67 -20.01
CA LEU A 613 -29.27 -6.06 -20.39
C LEU A 613 -30.69 -6.24 -20.94
N SER A 614 -30.78 -6.52 -22.23
CA SER A 614 -32.02 -6.87 -22.95
C SER A 614 -32.35 -8.35 -22.78
N LEU A 615 -33.60 -8.66 -22.45
CA LEU A 615 -34.12 -10.00 -22.21
C LEU A 615 -35.41 -10.24 -22.99
N THR A 616 -35.45 -11.32 -23.78
CA THR A 616 -36.58 -11.65 -24.66
C THR A 616 -37.64 -12.56 -24.02
N GLY A 617 -37.63 -12.72 -22.69
CA GLY A 617 -38.45 -13.73 -22.00
C GLY A 617 -37.87 -15.14 -21.99
N THR A 618 -36.72 -15.37 -22.65
CA THR A 618 -36.02 -16.68 -22.67
C THR A 618 -34.59 -16.65 -22.14
N GLY A 619 -33.98 -15.46 -22.01
CA GLY A 619 -32.62 -15.29 -21.48
C GLY A 619 -32.54 -15.06 -19.97
N SER A 620 -31.32 -15.06 -19.42
CA SER A 620 -30.98 -14.64 -18.05
C SER A 620 -29.49 -14.30 -17.92
N ALA A 621 -29.14 -13.62 -16.83
CA ALA A 621 -27.76 -13.48 -16.35
C ALA A 621 -27.64 -14.21 -15.00
N ASP A 622 -26.83 -15.27 -14.95
CA ASP A 622 -26.81 -16.24 -13.86
C ASP A 622 -25.45 -16.26 -13.15
N GLY A 623 -25.47 -16.19 -11.82
CA GLY A 623 -24.28 -16.22 -10.98
C GLY A 623 -23.72 -17.63 -10.76
N TYR A 624 -22.49 -17.71 -10.26
CA TYR A 624 -21.84 -18.98 -9.92
C TYR A 624 -22.26 -19.53 -8.55
N GLY A 625 -22.52 -18.65 -7.59
CA GLY A 625 -22.91 -18.95 -6.22
C GLY A 625 -23.78 -17.84 -5.60
N PRO A 626 -24.03 -17.88 -4.28
CA PRO A 626 -24.80 -16.85 -3.59
C PRO A 626 -24.07 -15.50 -3.66
N SER A 627 -24.84 -14.41 -3.58
CA SER A 627 -24.29 -13.06 -3.39
C SER A 627 -24.77 -12.42 -2.10
N LEU A 628 -25.77 -13.01 -1.45
CA LEU A 628 -26.33 -12.56 -0.18
C LEU A 628 -26.46 -13.72 0.82
N LEU A 629 -26.20 -13.41 2.08
CA LEU A 629 -26.57 -14.25 3.22
C LEU A 629 -28.03 -13.95 3.55
N THR A 630 -28.96 -14.70 2.95
CA THR A 630 -30.39 -14.35 2.92
C THR A 630 -31.08 -14.43 4.28
N GLU A 631 -30.49 -15.13 5.27
CA GLU A 631 -30.97 -15.09 6.65
C GLU A 631 -30.64 -13.78 7.40
N GLN A 632 -29.76 -12.94 6.85
CA GLN A 632 -29.34 -11.66 7.42
C GLN A 632 -30.06 -10.49 6.73
N SER A 633 -29.87 -9.26 7.23
CA SER A 633 -30.44 -8.08 6.60
C SER A 633 -29.78 -7.78 5.26
N TYR A 634 -30.58 -7.59 4.20
CA TYR A 634 -30.07 -7.30 2.85
C TYR A 634 -30.96 -6.32 2.09
N THR A 635 -30.42 -5.74 1.03
CA THR A 635 -31.17 -4.97 0.04
C THR A 635 -30.77 -5.40 -1.36
N VAL A 636 -31.74 -5.55 -2.25
CA VAL A 636 -31.52 -5.68 -3.70
C VAL A 636 -32.20 -4.52 -4.42
N ALA A 637 -31.54 -3.96 -5.44
CA ALA A 637 -32.04 -2.86 -6.26
C ALA A 637 -31.72 -3.10 -7.75
N ALA A 638 -32.53 -2.54 -8.65
CA ALA A 638 -32.32 -2.58 -10.09
C ALA A 638 -33.16 -1.50 -10.80
N TRP A 639 -32.65 -0.96 -11.90
CA TRP A 639 -33.46 -0.28 -12.89
C TRP A 639 -34.04 -1.31 -13.86
N VAL A 640 -35.34 -1.22 -14.17
CA VAL A 640 -36.03 -2.14 -15.09
C VAL A 640 -36.97 -1.43 -16.05
N LYS A 641 -37.10 -1.98 -17.26
CA LYS A 641 -38.04 -1.54 -18.30
C LYS A 641 -38.82 -2.75 -18.80
N LEU A 642 -39.98 -2.99 -18.18
CA LEU A 642 -40.89 -4.11 -18.48
C LEU A 642 -41.58 -3.91 -19.83
N THR A 643 -41.55 -4.90 -20.73
CA THR A 643 -42.19 -4.75 -22.06
C THR A 643 -43.48 -5.57 -22.24
N ALA A 644 -43.73 -6.60 -21.43
CA ALA A 644 -44.98 -7.37 -21.47
C ALA A 644 -45.40 -7.93 -20.09
N LYS A 645 -46.73 -8.11 -19.91
CA LYS A 645 -47.41 -8.52 -18.67
C LYS A 645 -48.09 -9.91 -18.74
N ASP A 646 -47.78 -10.67 -19.78
CA ASP A 646 -48.30 -11.99 -20.14
C ASP A 646 -47.81 -13.15 -19.23
N GLY A 647 -46.89 -12.87 -18.31
CA GLY A 647 -46.42 -13.78 -17.26
C GLY A 647 -45.84 -13.00 -16.07
N SER A 648 -45.56 -13.67 -14.95
CA SER A 648 -44.73 -13.07 -13.88
C SER A 648 -43.29 -12.92 -14.36
N ARG A 649 -42.66 -11.77 -14.07
CA ARG A 649 -41.36 -11.37 -14.63
C ARG A 649 -40.37 -11.08 -13.50
N VAL A 650 -39.46 -12.03 -13.22
CA VAL A 650 -38.46 -11.94 -12.15
C VAL A 650 -37.28 -11.08 -12.56
N VAL A 651 -37.01 -10.05 -11.77
CA VAL A 651 -35.87 -9.14 -11.94
C VAL A 651 -34.61 -9.75 -11.31
N ILE A 652 -34.71 -10.17 -10.05
CA ILE A 652 -33.62 -10.85 -9.33
C ILE A 652 -34.19 -11.83 -8.30
N SER A 653 -33.54 -12.99 -8.14
CA SER A 653 -33.81 -13.99 -7.10
C SER A 653 -32.53 -14.74 -6.71
N GLN A 654 -32.50 -15.38 -5.55
CA GLN A 654 -31.39 -16.29 -5.15
C GLN A 654 -31.94 -17.70 -4.87
N ALA A 655 -31.39 -18.72 -5.54
CA ALA A 655 -31.94 -20.08 -5.55
C ALA A 655 -31.91 -20.76 -4.17
N GLY A 656 -32.87 -21.64 -3.92
CA GLY A 656 -32.80 -22.66 -2.85
C GLY A 656 -32.66 -24.06 -3.42
N ALA A 657 -32.80 -25.07 -2.57
CA ALA A 657 -32.90 -26.46 -3.02
C ALA A 657 -34.30 -26.80 -3.58
N LYS A 658 -35.35 -26.09 -3.17
CA LYS A 658 -36.74 -26.30 -3.63
C LYS A 658 -37.44 -25.00 -4.07
N VAL A 659 -37.11 -23.85 -3.47
CA VAL A 659 -37.68 -22.54 -3.81
C VAL A 659 -36.66 -21.43 -3.61
N ASN A 660 -36.72 -20.33 -4.38
CA ASN A 660 -35.76 -19.23 -4.24
C ASN A 660 -36.03 -18.46 -2.94
N ALA A 661 -34.98 -18.04 -2.23
CA ALA A 661 -35.06 -17.37 -0.93
C ALA A 661 -35.71 -15.98 -0.98
N PHE A 662 -35.71 -15.34 -2.16
CA PHE A 662 -36.51 -14.17 -2.44
C PHE A 662 -36.78 -14.02 -3.94
N TYR A 663 -37.77 -13.19 -4.28
CA TYR A 663 -38.08 -12.76 -5.64
C TYR A 663 -38.38 -11.27 -5.63
N LEU A 664 -37.63 -10.46 -6.39
CA LEU A 664 -38.08 -9.12 -6.80
C LEU A 664 -38.63 -9.25 -8.22
N GLN A 665 -39.93 -9.00 -8.41
CA GLN A 665 -40.61 -9.34 -9.67
C GLN A 665 -41.86 -8.50 -9.95
N TYR A 666 -42.27 -8.48 -11.22
CA TYR A 666 -43.68 -8.26 -11.57
C TYR A 666 -44.46 -9.56 -11.32
N HIS A 667 -45.57 -9.48 -10.56
CA HIS A 667 -46.43 -10.62 -10.28
C HIS A 667 -47.75 -10.51 -11.07
N GLN A 668 -47.97 -11.43 -12.01
CA GLN A 668 -49.08 -11.38 -12.95
C GLN A 668 -50.46 -11.37 -12.26
N THR A 669 -50.70 -12.29 -11.31
CA THR A 669 -52.00 -12.43 -10.62
C THR A 669 -52.49 -11.16 -9.92
N TYR A 670 -51.55 -10.34 -9.42
CA TYR A 670 -51.88 -9.07 -8.75
C TYR A 670 -51.75 -7.86 -9.67
N ASN A 671 -51.12 -8.02 -10.85
CA ASN A 671 -50.73 -6.94 -11.74
C ASN A 671 -49.96 -5.82 -10.98
N ARG A 672 -48.96 -6.21 -10.17
CA ARG A 672 -48.15 -5.32 -9.34
C ARG A 672 -46.66 -5.66 -9.40
N TRP A 673 -45.80 -4.69 -9.14
CA TRP A 673 -44.44 -4.98 -8.67
C TRP A 673 -44.52 -5.60 -7.28
N SER A 674 -43.59 -6.47 -6.95
CA SER A 674 -43.63 -7.23 -5.72
C SER A 674 -42.25 -7.67 -5.25
N VAL A 675 -42.07 -7.75 -3.94
CA VAL A 675 -41.06 -8.63 -3.35
C VAL A 675 -41.75 -9.76 -2.61
N LEU A 676 -41.26 -10.98 -2.78
CA LEU A 676 -41.72 -12.18 -2.08
C LEU A 676 -40.56 -12.89 -1.41
N VAL A 677 -40.77 -13.35 -0.18
CA VAL A 677 -39.89 -14.24 0.58
C VAL A 677 -40.73 -15.45 1.03
N PRO A 678 -40.35 -16.69 0.71
CA PRO A 678 -40.99 -17.87 1.28
C PRO A 678 -40.46 -18.12 2.69
N ALA A 679 -41.32 -18.50 3.63
CA ALA A 679 -40.94 -18.71 5.03
C ALA A 679 -39.96 -19.87 5.29
N ALA A 680 -39.77 -20.78 4.32
CA ALA A 680 -38.81 -21.89 4.37
C ALA A 680 -38.52 -22.47 2.98
N ASP A 681 -37.41 -23.20 2.83
CA ASP A 681 -37.06 -23.94 1.60
C ASP A 681 -37.87 -25.25 1.46
N VAL A 682 -39.13 -25.11 1.06
CA VAL A 682 -40.10 -26.20 0.88
C VAL A 682 -40.90 -26.02 -0.41
N VAL A 683 -41.46 -27.11 -0.92
CA VAL A 683 -42.46 -27.06 -2.01
C VAL A 683 -43.77 -26.53 -1.43
N GLY A 684 -44.36 -25.50 -2.05
CA GLY A 684 -45.57 -24.84 -1.57
C GLY A 684 -45.40 -24.09 -0.25
N PRO A 685 -44.43 -23.16 -0.13
CA PRO A 685 -44.17 -22.45 1.12
C PRO A 685 -45.27 -21.42 1.43
N THR A 686 -45.38 -21.02 2.69
CA THR A 686 -46.11 -19.81 3.07
C THR A 686 -45.35 -18.59 2.54
N TRP A 687 -46.03 -17.76 1.75
CA TRP A 687 -45.44 -16.57 1.12
C TRP A 687 -45.62 -15.32 1.96
N GLN A 688 -44.55 -14.57 2.15
CA GLN A 688 -44.51 -13.28 2.81
C GLN A 688 -44.12 -12.23 1.76
N TYR A 689 -44.98 -11.26 1.48
CA TYR A 689 -44.80 -10.39 0.31
C TYR A 689 -45.33 -8.97 0.51
N VAL A 690 -44.74 -8.03 -0.22
CA VAL A 690 -45.19 -6.64 -0.36
C VAL A 690 -45.48 -6.37 -1.83
N LEU A 691 -46.60 -5.69 -2.12
CA LEU A 691 -47.01 -5.29 -3.48
C LEU A 691 -46.87 -3.78 -3.66
N SER A 692 -46.63 -3.32 -4.90
CA SER A 692 -46.75 -1.90 -5.24
C SER A 692 -48.18 -1.41 -5.10
N THR A 693 -48.36 -0.11 -4.82
CA THR A 693 -49.70 0.50 -4.82
C THR A 693 -50.24 0.57 -6.24
N GLU A 694 -49.42 1.10 -7.14
CA GLU A 694 -49.73 1.29 -8.56
C GLU A 694 -49.34 0.10 -9.44
N GLU A 695 -49.98 0.03 -10.61
CA GLU A 695 -49.63 -0.91 -11.67
C GLU A 695 -48.34 -0.51 -12.38
N PRO A 696 -47.49 -1.48 -12.79
CA PRO A 696 -46.33 -1.18 -13.62
C PRO A 696 -46.74 -0.58 -14.97
N ALA A 697 -46.13 0.54 -15.36
CA ALA A 697 -46.18 1.00 -16.74
C ALA A 697 -45.31 0.12 -17.63
N LEU A 698 -45.77 -0.19 -18.84
CA LEU A 698 -44.95 -0.85 -19.85
C LEU A 698 -44.01 0.17 -20.52
N ASN A 699 -42.85 -0.32 -20.97
CA ASN A 699 -41.83 0.45 -21.71
C ASN A 699 -41.29 1.69 -20.97
N THR A 700 -41.50 1.80 -19.66
CA THR A 700 -41.01 2.90 -18.81
C THR A 700 -39.95 2.38 -17.85
N TRP A 701 -38.82 3.09 -17.75
CA TRP A 701 -37.79 2.80 -16.76
C TRP A 701 -38.31 3.02 -15.34
N THR A 702 -38.17 2.02 -14.49
CA THR A 702 -38.62 2.01 -13.09
C THR A 702 -37.47 1.50 -12.21
N HIS A 703 -37.08 2.25 -11.19
CA HIS A 703 -36.15 1.76 -10.18
C HIS A 703 -36.92 0.94 -9.15
N LEU A 704 -36.55 -0.31 -8.96
CA LEU A 704 -37.10 -1.20 -7.94
C LEU A 704 -36.05 -1.44 -6.86
N ALA A 705 -36.48 -1.44 -5.61
CA ALA A 705 -35.66 -1.89 -4.49
C ALA A 705 -36.50 -2.70 -3.50
N ALA A 706 -35.89 -3.72 -2.92
CA ALA A 706 -36.47 -4.48 -1.82
C ALA A 706 -35.45 -4.62 -0.69
N ALA A 707 -35.87 -4.30 0.53
CA ALA A 707 -35.04 -4.40 1.73
C ALA A 707 -35.68 -5.39 2.71
N TYR A 708 -34.88 -6.34 3.19
CA TYR A 708 -35.21 -7.23 4.28
C TYR A 708 -34.36 -6.87 5.50
N ASP A 709 -35.01 -6.56 6.61
CA ASP A 709 -34.37 -6.35 7.91
C ASP A 709 -34.63 -7.59 8.77
N ALA A 710 -33.58 -8.38 9.01
CA ALA A 710 -33.64 -9.60 9.79
C ALA A 710 -33.81 -9.34 11.30
N GLN A 711 -33.43 -8.16 11.81
CA GLN A 711 -33.59 -7.81 13.21
C GLN A 711 -35.02 -7.36 13.51
N ALA A 712 -35.60 -6.55 12.63
CA ALA A 712 -36.99 -6.13 12.71
C ALA A 712 -37.98 -7.16 12.16
N GLU A 713 -37.49 -8.29 11.63
CA GLU A 713 -38.26 -9.29 10.86
C GLU A 713 -39.16 -8.60 9.81
N LYS A 714 -38.62 -7.67 9.02
CA LYS A 714 -39.41 -6.72 8.21
C LYS A 714 -39.00 -6.72 6.74
N LEU A 715 -39.95 -6.98 5.86
CA LEU A 715 -39.78 -6.88 4.41
C LEU A 715 -40.44 -5.61 3.87
N SER A 716 -39.73 -4.85 3.03
CA SER A 716 -40.19 -3.58 2.44
C SER A 716 -39.91 -3.53 0.94
N LEU A 717 -40.84 -2.95 0.16
CA LEU A 717 -40.71 -2.68 -1.27
C LEU A 717 -40.60 -1.18 -1.54
N TYR A 718 -39.85 -0.80 -2.57
CA TYR A 718 -39.69 0.56 -3.04
C TYR A 718 -39.78 0.60 -4.57
N VAL A 719 -40.46 1.64 -5.09
CA VAL A 719 -40.57 1.95 -6.52
C VAL A 719 -40.18 3.42 -6.70
N ASN A 720 -39.21 3.70 -7.57
CA ASN A 720 -38.65 5.03 -7.81
C ASN A 720 -38.26 5.76 -6.51
N GLY A 721 -37.64 5.03 -5.56
CA GLY A 721 -37.23 5.55 -4.25
C GLY A 721 -38.36 5.77 -3.23
N ALA A 722 -39.63 5.65 -3.65
CA ALA A 722 -40.78 5.78 -2.76
C ALA A 722 -41.15 4.41 -2.13
N PRO A 723 -41.38 4.33 -0.80
CA PRO A 723 -41.86 3.11 -0.17
C PRO A 723 -43.23 2.70 -0.72
N GLN A 724 -43.48 1.40 -0.80
CA GLN A 724 -44.65 0.82 -1.44
C GLN A 724 -45.38 -0.15 -0.51
N GLY A 725 -46.71 -0.11 -0.58
CA GLY A 725 -47.59 -0.92 0.27
C GLY A 725 -47.35 -0.69 1.76
N ASN A 726 -47.77 -1.65 2.58
CA ASN A 726 -47.35 -1.74 3.97
C ASN A 726 -46.21 -2.76 4.08
N PRO A 727 -45.09 -2.45 4.74
CA PRO A 727 -44.09 -3.45 5.08
C PRO A 727 -44.70 -4.61 5.89
N VAL A 728 -44.26 -5.83 5.65
CA VAL A 728 -44.81 -7.04 6.30
C VAL A 728 -43.79 -7.70 7.22
N ALA A 729 -44.29 -8.39 8.24
CA ALA A 729 -43.49 -9.29 9.05
C ALA A 729 -43.02 -10.48 8.20
N ALA A 730 -41.70 -10.69 8.16
CA ALA A 730 -41.03 -11.60 7.25
C ALA A 730 -39.95 -12.42 7.98
N LYS A 731 -39.89 -13.73 7.71
CA LYS A 731 -38.75 -14.58 8.08
C LYS A 731 -38.12 -15.15 6.82
N SER A 732 -36.88 -14.73 6.57
CA SER A 732 -36.03 -15.39 5.58
C SER A 732 -35.21 -16.51 6.23
N TRP A 733 -34.48 -17.24 5.40
CA TRP A 733 -33.70 -18.43 5.74
C TRP A 733 -32.45 -18.47 4.88
N SER A 734 -31.47 -19.29 5.27
CA SER A 734 -30.14 -19.28 4.63
C SER A 734 -30.14 -20.06 3.31
N SER A 735 -29.87 -19.37 2.21
CA SER A 735 -29.68 -19.94 0.87
C SER A 735 -28.20 -19.89 0.48
N ALA A 736 -27.68 -21.06 0.07
CA ALA A 736 -26.38 -21.20 -0.59
C ALA A 736 -26.50 -21.31 -2.13
N GLY A 737 -27.68 -21.03 -2.69
CA GLY A 737 -27.92 -21.16 -4.13
C GLY A 737 -27.48 -19.91 -4.91
N ARG A 738 -27.33 -20.07 -6.23
CA ARG A 738 -26.88 -18.97 -7.10
C ARG A 738 -27.89 -17.83 -7.19
N VAL A 739 -27.39 -16.61 -7.42
CA VAL A 739 -28.23 -15.49 -7.86
C VAL A 739 -28.62 -15.66 -9.33
N HIS A 740 -29.87 -15.32 -9.64
CA HIS A 740 -30.44 -15.26 -10.98
C HIS A 740 -30.95 -13.84 -11.25
N ILE A 741 -30.48 -13.22 -12.33
CA ILE A 741 -30.97 -11.93 -12.82
C ILE A 741 -31.79 -12.17 -14.09
N GLY A 742 -32.97 -11.59 -14.14
CA GLY A 742 -33.93 -11.81 -15.22
C GLY A 742 -34.66 -13.16 -15.17
N SER A 743 -34.51 -13.96 -14.11
CA SER A 743 -35.06 -15.32 -14.04
C SER A 743 -35.30 -15.83 -12.62
N SER A 744 -36.20 -16.80 -12.49
CA SER A 744 -36.38 -17.64 -11.29
C SER A 744 -35.53 -18.92 -11.31
N GLY A 745 -34.67 -19.10 -12.31
CA GLY A 745 -33.93 -20.34 -12.59
C GLY A 745 -34.79 -21.44 -13.25
N THR A 746 -36.02 -21.64 -12.76
CA THR A 746 -36.87 -22.80 -13.11
C THR A 746 -38.18 -22.50 -13.86
N GLY A 747 -38.46 -21.24 -14.24
CA GLY A 747 -39.61 -20.97 -15.12
C GLY A 747 -39.92 -19.51 -15.45
N SER A 748 -40.03 -18.64 -14.44
CA SER A 748 -40.40 -17.23 -14.67
C SER A 748 -39.19 -16.43 -15.13
N ARG A 749 -39.26 -15.82 -16.32
CA ARG A 749 -38.18 -15.01 -16.92
C ARG A 749 -38.66 -13.60 -17.26
N PHE A 750 -37.78 -12.61 -17.13
CA PHE A 750 -38.05 -11.21 -17.46
C PHE A 750 -38.13 -10.98 -18.96
N ILE A 751 -38.91 -9.97 -19.35
CA ILE A 751 -39.00 -9.51 -20.74
C ILE A 751 -38.96 -7.98 -20.78
N GLY A 752 -38.01 -7.44 -21.55
CA GLY A 752 -37.65 -6.03 -21.55
C GLY A 752 -36.18 -5.83 -21.21
N ALA A 753 -35.83 -4.77 -20.48
CA ALA A 753 -34.45 -4.49 -20.08
C ALA A 753 -34.28 -4.40 -18.55
N ILE A 754 -33.08 -4.77 -18.07
CA ILE A 754 -32.63 -4.66 -16.68
C ILE A 754 -31.25 -3.98 -16.68
N ASP A 755 -31.04 -3.08 -15.73
CA ASP A 755 -29.87 -2.22 -15.65
C ASP A 755 -29.47 -1.96 -14.19
N ASP A 756 -28.20 -1.68 -13.95
CA ASP A 756 -27.69 -1.18 -12.66
C ASP A 756 -28.16 -2.00 -11.44
N VAL A 757 -28.01 -3.31 -11.51
CA VAL A 757 -28.46 -4.26 -10.48
C VAL A 757 -27.48 -4.29 -9.33
N ARG A 758 -27.94 -4.01 -8.11
CA ARG A 758 -27.09 -3.91 -6.91
C ARG A 758 -27.61 -4.78 -5.77
N ALA A 759 -26.69 -5.41 -5.05
CA ALA A 759 -26.96 -6.15 -3.83
C ALA A 759 -26.14 -5.56 -2.66
N TYR A 760 -26.75 -5.50 -1.49
CA TYR A 760 -26.17 -4.94 -0.26
C TYR A 760 -26.36 -5.89 0.91
N ALA A 761 -25.32 -6.15 1.71
CA ALA A 761 -25.40 -6.92 2.96
C ALA A 761 -25.91 -6.08 4.15
N SER A 762 -26.89 -5.21 3.89
CA SER A 762 -27.61 -4.45 4.91
C SER A 762 -28.98 -4.03 4.40
N ALA A 763 -29.94 -3.82 5.31
CA ALA A 763 -31.18 -3.13 4.98
C ALA A 763 -30.89 -1.63 4.82
N LEU A 764 -31.05 -1.09 3.60
CA LEU A 764 -30.84 0.33 3.33
C LEU A 764 -32.01 1.17 3.87
N SER A 765 -31.70 2.36 4.36
CA SER A 765 -32.70 3.37 4.75
C SER A 765 -33.46 3.92 3.53
N VAL A 766 -34.61 4.53 3.79
CA VAL A 766 -35.42 5.20 2.75
C VAL A 766 -34.62 6.30 2.04
N SER A 767 -33.74 7.01 2.75
CA SER A 767 -32.84 8.03 2.20
C SER A 767 -31.82 7.44 1.23
N GLU A 768 -31.18 6.33 1.58
CA GLU A 768 -30.21 5.65 0.71
C GLU A 768 -30.90 5.08 -0.55
N ILE A 769 -32.08 4.45 -0.39
CA ILE A 769 -32.85 3.90 -1.51
C ILE A 769 -33.37 5.01 -2.44
N ARG A 770 -33.69 6.20 -1.92
CA ARG A 770 -34.00 7.37 -2.74
C ARG A 770 -32.80 7.85 -3.56
N ALA A 771 -31.60 7.85 -2.98
CA ALA A 771 -30.39 8.24 -3.71
C ALA A 771 -30.14 7.30 -4.90
N LEU A 772 -30.29 5.97 -4.72
CA LEU A 772 -30.17 5.00 -5.81
C LEU A 772 -31.17 5.24 -6.96
N ALA A 773 -32.39 5.69 -6.64
CA ALA A 773 -33.42 5.99 -7.62
C ALA A 773 -33.24 7.33 -8.38
N THR A 774 -32.13 8.06 -8.14
CA THR A 774 -31.80 9.31 -8.85
C THR A 774 -30.67 9.19 -9.87
N VAL A 775 -30.14 7.98 -10.07
CA VAL A 775 -28.97 7.69 -10.93
C VAL A 775 -29.36 7.17 -12.32
#